data_AF-A0A3M0J491-F1
#
_entry.id   AF-A0A3M0J491-F1
#
_cell.length_a   1.000
_cell.length_b   1.000
_cell.length_c   1.000
_cell.angle_alpha   90.00
_cell.angle_beta   90.00
_cell.angle_gamma   90.00
#
_symmetry.space_group_name_H-M   'P 1'
#
loop_
_entity.id
_entity.type
_entity.pdbx_description
1 polymer ?
#
loop_
_entity_poly.entity_id
_entity_poly.type
_entity_poly.pdbx_seq_one_letter_code
_entity_poly.pdbx_strand_id
1 'polypeptide(L)'
;MATLLRSKLSNVATSVSHKSQAKMSGMFARMGFQAATDEEAVGFAHCDDLDMEHRQGLQMDILKSEGSEEGGEPPLEGDIHYQRDGTGPLPPSGSKEACSELSGQGKPKITAWEAGWNVTNAIQGMFVLGLPYAILHGGYLGLFLIIFAAVVCCYTGKILIACLYEENEDGEIVRVRDSYVDIANACCAPRFPTLGGRIVNVAQIIELVMTCILYVVVSGNLMYNSFPNLPVSQKSWSIIATAVLLPCAFLKNLKAVSKFSLLCTLAHFVINILVIAYCLSRARDWAWEKVKFYIDVKKFPISIGIIVFSYTSQIFLPSLEGNMQNPKEFHCMMNWTHIAACILKGLFALVAYLTWADETKEVITDNLPSTIRAVVNIFLVAKALLSYPLPFFAAVEVLERSLFQDGNRAFFPNCYGGDGRLKSWGLTLRCALVVFTLLMAIYVPHFALLMGLTGSLTGNVFSCAREPLVPGESPCIQPSTPTDNINLGPSANPNAKPTDFDFLKVIGKGSFGKVLLAKRKCDGTFYAVKVLHKKTILKKKEQNHIMAERNVLLKNVKHPFLVGLHYSFQTTEKLYFVLDYVNGGELFFHLQRERCFREPRARFYAAEVASAIGYLHSLNIIYRDLKPENILLDCQGHIVLTDFGLCKEGMEQEETTSTFCGTPEYLAPEVLKKQPYDRTVDWWCLGAVLYEMLFGLPPFYSRDVSQMYDNILHKPLQIQGTKTVAACDILQGLLHKDQKRRLGAKTDFLEIKNHVFFSPINWDDLYHKRITPPFNPNVAGPADLRHFDPEFTQEAISASITRTPDLAASSSSASDAFLGFSYAPTEEDI
;
A
#
# COMPACT_ATOMS: atom_id res chain seq x y z
N MET A 1 39.16 -2.75 -2.31
CA MET A 1 38.28 -3.74 -1.63
C MET A 1 36.98 -3.12 -1.10
N ALA A 2 37.04 -2.16 -0.16
CA ALA A 2 35.86 -1.53 0.46
C ALA A 2 34.80 -0.98 -0.52
N THR A 3 35.20 -0.39 -1.64
CA THR A 3 34.28 0.13 -2.67
C THR A 3 33.42 -0.97 -3.31
N LEU A 4 33.99 -2.16 -3.50
CA LEU A 4 33.30 -3.33 -4.07
C LEU A 4 32.34 -3.98 -3.06
N LEU A 5 32.69 -3.91 -1.77
CA LEU A 5 31.78 -4.26 -0.67
C LEU A 5 30.60 -3.28 -0.61
N ARG A 6 30.85 -1.97 -0.70
CA ARG A 6 29.79 -0.94 -0.66
C ARG A 6 28.81 -1.09 -1.83
N SER A 7 29.27 -1.38 -3.05
CA SER A 7 28.35 -1.62 -4.18
C SER A 7 27.55 -2.92 -4.05
N LYS A 8 28.18 -4.04 -3.66
CA LYS A 8 27.45 -5.31 -3.45
C LYS A 8 26.46 -5.23 -2.28
N LEU A 9 26.81 -4.55 -1.19
CA LEU A 9 25.88 -4.32 -0.06
C LEU A 9 24.72 -3.38 -0.45
N SER A 10 24.96 -2.36 -1.27
CA SER A 10 23.90 -1.50 -1.82
C SER A 10 22.90 -2.30 -2.68
N ASN A 11 23.39 -3.22 -3.51
CA ASN A 11 22.55 -4.08 -4.35
C ASN A 11 21.72 -5.08 -3.52
N VAL A 12 22.28 -5.63 -2.43
CA VAL A 12 21.53 -6.50 -1.51
C VAL A 12 20.50 -5.68 -0.71
N ALA A 13 20.87 -4.51 -0.20
CA ALA A 13 19.97 -3.63 0.54
C ALA A 13 18.79 -3.13 -0.31
N THR A 14 19.01 -2.79 -1.58
CA THR A 14 17.93 -2.43 -2.51
C THR A 14 17.06 -3.63 -2.89
N SER A 15 17.62 -4.83 -3.05
CA SER A 15 16.83 -6.06 -3.25
C SER A 15 15.90 -6.35 -2.05
N VAL A 16 16.42 -6.30 -0.83
CA VAL A 16 15.65 -6.47 0.41
C VAL A 16 14.63 -5.34 0.58
N SER A 17 14.99 -4.09 0.28
CA SER A 17 14.08 -2.95 0.31
C SER A 17 12.89 -3.13 -0.63
N HIS A 18 13.10 -3.62 -1.86
CA HIS A 18 12.00 -3.89 -2.78
C HIS A 18 11.15 -5.11 -2.40
N LYS A 19 11.74 -6.19 -1.85
CA LYS A 19 10.94 -7.31 -1.28
C LYS A 19 10.11 -6.84 -0.07
N SER A 20 10.63 -5.92 0.74
CA SER A 20 9.90 -5.28 1.84
C SER A 20 8.78 -4.37 1.35
N GLN A 21 9.03 -3.50 0.36
CA GLN A 21 8.00 -2.68 -0.29
C GLN A 21 6.91 -3.55 -0.93
N ALA A 22 7.24 -4.69 -1.55
CA ALA A 22 6.26 -5.62 -2.12
C ALA A 22 5.40 -6.29 -1.04
N LYS A 23 6.01 -6.82 0.04
CA LYS A 23 5.27 -7.35 1.21
C LYS A 23 4.40 -6.27 1.87
N MET A 24 4.78 -4.99 1.81
CA MET A 24 3.97 -3.86 2.27
C MET A 24 2.84 -3.50 1.29
N SER A 25 3.09 -3.53 -0.02
CA SER A 25 2.10 -3.29 -1.08
C SER A 25 0.95 -4.30 -1.01
N GLY A 26 1.26 -5.60 -0.89
CA GLY A 26 0.24 -6.64 -0.67
C GLY A 26 -0.51 -6.50 0.66
N MET A 27 0.06 -5.81 1.65
CA MET A 27 -0.63 -5.47 2.89
C MET A 27 -1.58 -4.28 2.72
N PHE A 28 -1.28 -3.34 1.82
CA PHE A 28 -2.21 -2.27 1.41
C PHE A 28 -3.30 -2.76 0.46
N ALA A 29 -3.00 -3.66 -0.48
CA ALA A 29 -3.99 -4.31 -1.34
C ALA A 29 -5.05 -5.08 -0.52
N ARG A 30 -4.61 -5.77 0.55
CA ARG A 30 -5.48 -6.41 1.55
C ARG A 30 -6.32 -5.45 2.40
N MET A 31 -6.18 -4.13 2.22
CA MET A 31 -7.05 -3.10 2.82
C MET A 31 -7.95 -2.40 1.80
N GLY A 32 -7.95 -2.83 0.52
CA GLY A 32 -8.97 -2.45 -0.46
C GLY A 32 -8.78 -1.05 -1.09
N PHE A 33 -7.54 -0.62 -1.31
CA PHE A 33 -7.24 0.70 -1.88
C PHE A 33 -6.59 0.61 -3.27
N GLN A 34 -7.18 1.33 -4.22
CA GLN A 34 -6.84 1.29 -5.64
C GLN A 34 -6.61 2.73 -6.13
N ALA A 35 -5.39 3.04 -6.56
CA ALA A 35 -5.04 4.37 -7.05
C ALA A 35 -5.32 4.49 -8.55
N ALA A 36 -6.36 5.23 -8.92
CA ALA A 36 -6.67 5.52 -10.31
C ALA A 36 -5.73 6.61 -10.87
N THR A 37 -5.00 6.26 -11.93
CA THR A 37 -4.29 7.23 -12.79
C THR A 37 -4.32 6.75 -14.24
N ASP A 38 -5.08 7.43 -15.08
CA ASP A 38 -4.79 7.59 -16.51
C ASP A 38 -5.35 8.97 -16.92
N GLU A 39 -4.59 9.72 -17.72
CA GLU A 39 -5.01 11.00 -18.30
C GLU A 39 -5.22 10.81 -19.80
N GLU A 40 -6.40 11.15 -20.33
CA GLU A 40 -6.53 11.60 -21.72
C GLU A 40 -7.19 12.97 -21.76
N ALA A 41 -6.79 13.79 -22.75
CA ALA A 41 -7.00 15.22 -22.74
C ALA A 41 -8.03 15.68 -23.78
N VAL A 42 -9.12 16.27 -23.29
CA VAL A 42 -10.12 17.07 -24.02
C VAL A 42 -10.43 18.25 -23.08
N GLY A 43 -10.54 19.51 -23.47
CA GLY A 43 -10.92 20.11 -24.76
C GLY A 43 -12.17 20.96 -24.49
N PHE A 44 -12.11 22.27 -24.72
CA PHE A 44 -13.17 23.20 -24.28
C PHE A 44 -14.49 22.99 -25.05
N ALA A 45 -15.60 22.98 -24.32
CA ALA A 45 -16.96 23.18 -24.81
C ALA A 45 -17.80 23.95 -23.76
N HIS A 46 -18.93 24.51 -24.18
CA HIS A 46 -19.83 25.39 -23.42
C HIS A 46 -21.28 25.12 -23.89
N CYS A 47 -22.28 25.82 -23.31
CA CYS A 47 -23.69 25.42 -23.14
C CYS A 47 -23.87 24.37 -22.01
N ASP A 48 -24.86 24.45 -21.11
CA ASP A 48 -26.26 24.95 -21.16
C ASP A 48 -27.25 23.98 -21.83
N ASP A 49 -28.48 23.95 -21.29
CA ASP A 49 -29.65 23.12 -21.65
C ASP A 49 -29.46 21.58 -21.60
N LEU A 50 -29.89 20.94 -20.49
CA LEU A 50 -30.52 19.60 -20.46
C LEU A 50 -31.03 19.17 -19.06
N ASP A 51 -32.02 19.87 -18.47
CA ASP A 51 -32.67 19.40 -17.21
C ASP A 51 -34.18 19.77 -17.08
N MET A 52 -34.89 19.90 -18.21
CA MET A 52 -36.32 20.29 -18.23
C MET A 52 -37.32 19.13 -18.37
N GLU A 53 -36.89 17.93 -18.81
CA GLU A 53 -37.82 16.83 -19.10
C GLU A 53 -38.04 15.85 -17.92
N HIS A 54 -37.15 15.79 -16.93
CA HIS A 54 -37.31 14.83 -15.82
C HIS A 54 -38.34 15.25 -14.75
N ARG A 55 -38.93 16.46 -14.87
CA ARG A 55 -39.85 17.03 -13.87
C ARG A 55 -41.35 16.81 -14.14
N GLN A 56 -41.73 16.21 -15.28
CA GLN A 56 -43.15 16.00 -15.63
C GLN A 56 -43.68 14.57 -15.34
N GLY A 57 -42.81 13.63 -14.97
CA GLY A 57 -43.18 12.21 -14.79
C GLY A 57 -43.90 11.84 -13.49
N LEU A 58 -44.07 12.75 -12.52
CA LEU A 58 -44.55 12.42 -11.16
C LEU A 58 -45.78 13.21 -10.67
N GLN A 59 -46.41 14.01 -11.53
CA GLN A 59 -47.52 14.92 -11.16
C GLN A 59 -48.92 14.39 -11.56
N MET A 60 -49.12 13.07 -11.65
CA MET A 60 -50.38 12.45 -12.12
C MET A 60 -50.78 11.19 -11.32
N ASP A 61 -50.87 11.27 -9.99
CA ASP A 61 -51.57 10.22 -9.20
C ASP A 61 -52.18 10.68 -7.84
N ILE A 62 -52.35 11.99 -7.62
CA ILE A 62 -53.06 12.51 -6.42
C ILE A 62 -54.08 13.57 -6.84
N LEU A 63 -55.18 13.15 -7.47
CA LEU A 63 -56.42 13.94 -7.59
C LEU A 63 -57.60 13.08 -8.10
N LYS A 64 -58.14 12.19 -7.23
CA LYS A 64 -59.40 11.46 -7.46
C LYS A 64 -59.95 10.85 -6.17
N SER A 65 -60.95 11.49 -5.57
CA SER A 65 -62.09 10.92 -4.81
C SER A 65 -62.59 11.88 -3.72
N GLU A 66 -63.57 12.71 -4.05
CA GLU A 66 -64.50 13.30 -3.06
C GLU A 66 -65.89 12.70 -3.27
N GLY A 67 -66.70 12.63 -2.20
CA GLY A 67 -68.16 12.39 -2.29
C GLY A 67 -68.79 11.67 -1.10
N SER A 68 -69.91 12.24 -0.61
CA SER A 68 -71.00 11.62 0.22
C SER A 68 -70.66 11.04 1.62
N GLU A 69 -71.54 11.08 2.65
CA GLU A 69 -72.64 12.01 3.02
C GLU A 69 -73.14 11.72 4.48
N GLU A 70 -73.90 12.67 5.05
CA GLU A 70 -74.87 12.59 6.19
C GLU A 70 -74.67 11.76 7.50
N GLY A 71 -74.90 12.42 8.66
CA GLY A 71 -75.98 12.00 9.60
C GLY A 71 -75.65 11.46 11.01
N GLY A 72 -76.26 12.03 12.07
CA GLY A 72 -76.47 11.37 13.39
C GLY A 72 -76.21 12.23 14.66
N GLU A 73 -77.09 12.15 15.67
CA GLU A 73 -77.03 12.90 16.95
C GLU A 73 -76.99 11.99 18.23
N PRO A 74 -76.76 12.53 19.46
CA PRO A 74 -76.25 11.80 20.65
C PRO A 74 -77.37 11.52 21.71
N PRO A 75 -77.18 11.46 23.06
CA PRO A 75 -75.99 11.35 23.95
C PRO A 75 -76.10 10.30 25.10
N LEU A 76 -75.15 10.28 26.07
CA LEU A 76 -75.44 10.32 27.53
C LEU A 76 -74.17 10.45 28.44
N GLU A 77 -74.42 10.78 29.71
CA GLU A 77 -73.59 11.24 30.86
C GLU A 77 -72.43 10.31 31.34
N GLY A 78 -71.49 10.72 32.22
CA GLY A 78 -71.33 11.98 32.97
C GLY A 78 -70.11 12.01 33.94
N ASP A 79 -70.09 13.01 34.84
CA ASP A 79 -69.13 13.35 35.93
C ASP A 79 -67.66 13.68 35.55
N ILE A 80 -67.07 14.89 35.76
CA ILE A 80 -67.24 16.06 36.68
C ILE A 80 -66.59 15.81 38.07
N HIS A 81 -65.77 16.70 38.67
CA HIS A 81 -65.28 18.06 38.35
C HIS A 81 -63.73 18.11 38.54
N TYR A 82 -62.93 19.16 38.85
CA TYR A 82 -62.98 20.62 39.16
C TYR A 82 -61.55 21.16 38.85
N GLN A 83 -61.23 22.46 38.80
CA GLN A 83 -61.55 23.48 37.78
C GLN A 83 -60.53 24.64 37.93
N ARG A 84 -59.96 25.19 36.82
CA ARG A 84 -59.55 26.61 36.78
C ARG A 84 -59.42 27.21 35.38
N ASP A 85 -60.25 28.23 35.13
CA ASP A 85 -60.19 29.39 34.23
C ASP A 85 -59.18 29.41 33.05
N GLY A 86 -59.70 29.63 31.84
CA GLY A 86 -58.90 30.01 30.66
C GLY A 86 -59.73 30.75 29.61
N THR A 87 -59.21 31.87 29.09
CA THR A 87 -59.81 32.68 28.01
C THR A 87 -58.71 33.28 27.11
N GLY A 88 -58.77 33.03 25.80
CA GLY A 88 -57.83 33.60 24.82
C GLY A 88 -57.92 32.95 23.43
N PRO A 89 -57.79 33.69 22.30
CA PRO A 89 -57.99 33.13 20.95
C PRO A 89 -56.73 32.51 20.31
N LEU A 90 -56.89 31.96 19.10
CA LEU A 90 -55.86 31.27 18.33
C LEU A 90 -54.62 32.14 18.00
N PRO A 91 -53.41 31.55 17.95
CA PRO A 91 -52.23 32.20 17.38
C PRO A 91 -52.22 32.12 15.83
N PRO A 92 -51.62 33.10 15.13
CA PRO A 92 -51.43 33.08 13.68
C PRO A 92 -50.22 32.22 13.27
N SER A 93 -50.04 32.05 11.95
CA SER A 93 -48.87 31.41 11.33
C SER A 93 -47.56 32.11 11.72
N GLY A 94 -46.71 31.42 12.48
CA GLY A 94 -45.37 31.87 12.89
C GLY A 94 -44.26 31.05 12.23
N SER A 95 -43.11 31.69 11.99
CA SER A 95 -42.01 31.16 11.17
C SER A 95 -41.22 30.00 11.81
N LYS A 96 -40.57 29.19 10.95
CA LYS A 96 -39.60 28.15 11.35
C LYS A 96 -38.25 28.71 11.82
N GLU A 97 -38.12 30.01 12.02
CA GLU A 97 -36.86 30.67 12.43
C GLU A 97 -36.50 30.37 13.91
N ALA A 98 -37.51 30.15 14.75
CA ALA A 98 -37.38 30.03 16.21
C ALA A 98 -36.55 28.83 16.73
N CYS A 99 -36.00 27.98 15.85
CA CYS A 99 -35.16 26.83 16.23
C CYS A 99 -33.65 27.06 16.02
N SER A 100 -33.23 28.20 15.44
CA SER A 100 -31.80 28.49 15.18
C SER A 100 -31.14 29.35 16.27
N GLU A 101 -31.89 30.24 16.93
CA GLU A 101 -31.28 31.31 17.73
C GLU A 101 -30.82 30.92 19.15
N LEU A 102 -31.37 29.85 19.74
CA LEU A 102 -31.07 29.50 21.15
C LEU A 102 -29.68 28.89 21.40
N SER A 103 -28.87 28.65 20.37
CA SER A 103 -27.46 28.27 20.51
C SER A 103 -26.46 29.45 20.48
N GLY A 104 -26.94 30.69 20.33
CA GLY A 104 -26.15 31.87 19.97
C GLY A 104 -25.13 32.44 20.98
N GLN A 105 -24.88 31.80 22.13
CA GLN A 105 -23.95 32.36 23.14
C GLN A 105 -22.45 32.17 22.80
N GLY A 106 -21.97 33.00 21.85
CA GLY A 106 -20.71 33.72 22.04
C GLY A 106 -19.38 32.91 22.01
N LYS A 107 -19.28 31.83 21.24
CA LYS A 107 -17.94 31.26 20.92
C LYS A 107 -17.10 32.31 20.15
N PRO A 108 -15.86 32.63 20.56
CA PRO A 108 -15.09 33.71 19.97
C PRO A 108 -14.56 33.35 18.57
N LYS A 109 -15.22 33.87 17.52
CA LYS A 109 -14.83 33.70 16.12
C LYS A 109 -13.41 34.22 15.80
N ILE A 110 -12.76 33.55 14.85
CA ILE A 110 -11.39 33.86 14.40
C ILE A 110 -11.37 34.77 13.17
N THR A 111 -10.33 35.59 13.02
CA THR A 111 -10.10 36.36 11.78
C THR A 111 -9.58 35.44 10.66
N ALA A 112 -9.65 35.88 9.39
CA ALA A 112 -9.01 35.15 8.29
C ALA A 112 -7.48 35.01 8.48
N TRP A 113 -6.84 35.93 9.21
CA TRP A 113 -5.42 35.84 9.56
C TRP A 113 -5.16 34.74 10.61
N GLU A 114 -6.02 34.64 11.63
CA GLU A 114 -5.99 33.57 12.64
C GLU A 114 -6.33 32.18 12.05
N ALA A 115 -7.19 32.12 11.02
CA ALA A 115 -7.45 30.92 10.24
C ALA A 115 -6.25 30.56 9.32
N GLY A 116 -5.66 31.57 8.68
CA GLY A 116 -4.48 31.43 7.82
C GLY A 116 -3.28 30.85 8.56
N TRP A 117 -3.07 31.20 9.83
CA TRP A 117 -2.04 30.55 10.65
C TRP A 117 -2.34 29.08 10.93
N ASN A 118 -3.59 28.67 11.12
CA ASN A 118 -3.93 27.25 11.30
C ASN A 118 -3.70 26.44 10.01
N VAL A 119 -4.09 26.96 8.85
CA VAL A 119 -3.76 26.34 7.55
C VAL A 119 -2.25 26.29 7.34
N THR A 120 -1.53 27.38 7.66
CA THR A 120 -0.06 27.44 7.60
C THR A 120 0.59 26.40 8.51
N ASN A 121 0.09 26.20 9.73
CA ASN A 121 0.57 25.18 10.67
C ASN A 121 0.43 23.77 10.08
N ALA A 122 -0.75 23.45 9.54
CA ALA A 122 -1.03 22.17 8.87
C ALA A 122 -0.09 21.91 7.67
N ILE A 123 -0.04 22.83 6.69
CA ILE A 123 0.79 22.66 5.49
C ILE A 123 2.29 22.83 5.74
N GLN A 124 2.74 23.36 6.89
CA GLN A 124 4.17 23.35 7.23
C GLN A 124 4.57 22.04 7.91
N GLY A 125 3.78 21.54 8.87
CA GLY A 125 3.96 20.22 9.50
C GLY A 125 5.40 19.93 10.00
N MET A 126 5.82 18.66 9.99
CA MET A 126 7.23 18.27 10.16
C MET A 126 7.89 17.86 8.84
N PHE A 127 7.14 17.86 7.74
CA PHE A 127 7.49 17.22 6.47
C PHE A 127 8.49 18.02 5.63
N VAL A 128 8.69 19.30 5.94
CA VAL A 128 9.75 20.12 5.31
C VAL A 128 11.14 19.50 5.48
N LEU A 129 11.36 18.70 6.54
CA LEU A 129 12.61 17.96 6.75
C LEU A 129 12.89 16.87 5.70
N GLY A 130 11.84 16.34 5.04
CA GLY A 130 11.92 15.29 4.02
C GLY A 130 11.83 15.81 2.59
N LEU A 131 11.42 17.07 2.37
CA LEU A 131 11.33 17.64 1.02
C LEU A 131 12.66 17.61 0.23
N PRO A 132 13.85 17.88 0.81
CA PRO A 132 15.12 17.74 0.09
C PRO A 132 15.38 16.30 -0.40
N TYR A 133 14.96 15.29 0.37
CA TYR A 133 15.04 13.88 -0.01
C TYR A 133 14.02 13.52 -1.11
N ALA A 134 12.84 14.15 -1.10
CA ALA A 134 11.90 14.05 -2.22
C ALA A 134 12.52 14.58 -3.53
N ILE A 135 13.34 15.65 -3.48
CA ILE A 135 14.10 16.15 -4.64
C ILE A 135 15.23 15.21 -5.06
N LEU A 136 15.94 14.55 -4.12
CA LEU A 136 16.97 13.55 -4.44
C LEU A 136 16.47 12.40 -5.35
N HIS A 137 15.19 12.03 -5.22
CA HIS A 137 14.59 10.93 -5.98
C HIS A 137 13.61 11.36 -7.08
N GLY A 138 13.02 12.57 -6.97
CA GLY A 138 12.12 13.15 -7.98
C GLY A 138 12.77 14.15 -8.93
N GLY A 139 13.97 14.66 -8.62
CA GLY A 139 14.69 15.63 -9.45
C GLY A 139 13.90 16.91 -9.71
N TYR A 140 14.00 17.44 -10.94
CA TYR A 140 13.20 18.60 -11.36
C TYR A 140 11.67 18.34 -11.30
N LEU A 141 11.22 17.10 -11.53
CA LEU A 141 9.80 16.77 -11.37
C LEU A 141 9.35 16.81 -9.90
N GLY A 142 10.26 16.57 -8.95
CA GLY A 142 10.03 16.80 -7.53
C GLY A 142 9.77 18.29 -7.21
N LEU A 143 10.52 19.21 -7.86
CA LEU A 143 10.30 20.65 -7.69
C LEU A 143 8.97 21.09 -8.33
N PHE A 144 8.64 20.57 -9.52
CA PHE A 144 7.33 20.78 -10.15
C PHE A 144 6.19 20.26 -9.26
N LEU A 145 6.33 19.06 -8.67
CA LEU A 145 5.32 18.49 -7.77
C LEU A 145 5.08 19.33 -6.51
N ILE A 146 6.10 20.01 -5.96
CA ILE A 146 5.92 20.94 -4.83
C ILE A 146 5.02 22.12 -5.22
N ILE A 147 5.09 22.58 -6.48
CA ILE A 147 4.24 23.65 -7.02
C ILE A 147 2.84 23.11 -7.36
N PHE A 148 2.77 21.99 -8.08
CA PHE A 148 1.53 21.34 -8.50
C PHE A 148 0.65 20.94 -7.29
N ALA A 149 1.24 20.33 -6.26
CA ALA A 149 0.51 19.99 -5.04
C ALA A 149 -0.04 21.23 -4.31
N ALA A 150 0.71 22.36 -4.29
CA ALA A 150 0.21 23.61 -3.72
C ALA A 150 -1.03 24.13 -4.47
N VAL A 151 -1.02 24.07 -5.80
CA VAL A 151 -2.15 24.49 -6.65
C VAL A 151 -3.34 23.55 -6.46
N VAL A 152 -3.13 22.23 -6.54
CA VAL A 152 -4.20 21.22 -6.40
C VAL A 152 -4.83 21.26 -5.01
N CYS A 153 -4.06 21.35 -3.92
CA CYS A 153 -4.61 21.45 -2.56
C CYS A 153 -5.34 22.78 -2.33
N CYS A 154 -4.85 23.90 -2.89
CA CYS A 154 -5.54 25.19 -2.83
C CYS A 154 -6.87 25.18 -3.59
N TYR A 155 -6.93 24.53 -4.76
CA TYR A 155 -8.11 24.43 -5.60
C TYR A 155 -9.16 23.49 -5.00
N THR A 156 -8.77 22.24 -4.68
CA THR A 156 -9.67 21.25 -4.06
C THR A 156 -10.17 21.72 -2.70
N GLY A 157 -9.33 22.38 -1.89
CA GLY A 157 -9.75 22.94 -0.61
C GLY A 157 -10.82 24.03 -0.72
N LYS A 158 -10.92 24.75 -1.85
CA LYS A 158 -12.03 25.69 -2.12
C LYS A 158 -13.30 24.98 -2.57
N ILE A 159 -13.19 23.97 -3.44
CA ILE A 159 -14.34 23.14 -3.85
C ILE A 159 -14.98 22.48 -2.62
N LEU A 160 -14.16 21.92 -1.73
CA LEU A 160 -14.62 21.28 -0.49
C LEU A 160 -15.37 22.22 0.47
N ILE A 161 -15.09 23.53 0.43
CA ILE A 161 -15.88 24.55 1.16
C ILE A 161 -17.11 24.96 0.36
N ALA A 162 -17.04 25.09 -0.97
CA ALA A 162 -18.22 25.35 -1.79
C ALA A 162 -19.31 24.28 -1.61
N CYS A 163 -18.93 23.00 -1.45
CA CYS A 163 -19.86 21.90 -1.15
C CYS A 163 -20.60 22.03 0.20
N LEU A 164 -20.20 22.95 1.09
CA LEU A 164 -20.94 23.25 2.33
C LEU A 164 -22.16 24.16 2.10
N TYR A 165 -22.27 24.76 0.93
CA TYR A 165 -23.29 25.72 0.54
C TYR A 165 -24.17 25.17 -0.57
N GLU A 166 -25.43 25.62 -0.59
CA GLU A 166 -26.38 25.41 -1.67
C GLU A 166 -27.11 26.73 -1.96
N GLU A 167 -27.68 26.82 -3.15
CA GLU A 167 -28.51 27.95 -3.57
C GLU A 167 -29.94 27.73 -3.06
N ASN A 168 -30.53 28.72 -2.39
CA ASN A 168 -31.90 28.65 -1.90
C ASN A 168 -32.92 28.96 -3.03
N GLU A 169 -34.22 28.90 -2.71
CA GLU A 169 -35.29 29.16 -3.69
C GLU A 169 -35.30 30.61 -4.24
N ASP A 170 -34.56 31.53 -3.60
CA ASP A 170 -34.41 32.95 -4.00
C ASP A 170 -33.10 33.24 -4.78
N GLY A 171 -32.22 32.25 -4.98
CA GLY A 171 -30.90 32.44 -5.62
C GLY A 171 -29.77 32.88 -4.67
N GLU A 172 -29.99 32.85 -3.35
CA GLU A 172 -28.96 33.16 -2.35
C GLU A 172 -28.15 31.92 -1.95
N ILE A 173 -26.83 32.06 -1.86
CA ILE A 173 -25.91 30.99 -1.47
C ILE A 173 -25.88 30.85 0.06
N VAL A 174 -26.57 29.84 0.58
CA VAL A 174 -26.77 29.57 2.02
C VAL A 174 -25.95 28.35 2.45
N ARG A 175 -25.38 28.39 3.67
CA ARG A 175 -24.65 27.26 4.27
C ARG A 175 -25.65 26.21 4.76
N VAL A 176 -25.60 25.01 4.19
CA VAL A 176 -26.52 23.90 4.49
C VAL A 176 -25.84 22.68 5.13
N ARG A 177 -24.50 22.67 5.19
CA ARG A 177 -23.68 21.58 5.78
C ARG A 177 -22.57 22.17 6.64
N ASP A 178 -22.12 21.40 7.64
CA ASP A 178 -21.11 21.86 8.61
C ASP A 178 -19.84 21.00 8.68
N SER A 179 -19.82 19.86 7.98
CA SER A 179 -18.72 18.89 8.05
C SER A 179 -18.59 18.03 6.79
N TYR A 180 -17.46 17.34 6.68
CA TYR A 180 -17.25 16.32 5.65
C TYR A 180 -18.16 15.10 5.78
N VAL A 181 -18.70 14.85 6.98
CA VAL A 181 -19.70 13.80 7.22
C VAL A 181 -21.00 14.15 6.50
N ASP A 182 -21.40 15.43 6.50
CA ASP A 182 -22.62 15.92 5.86
C ASP A 182 -22.49 15.95 4.33
N ILE A 183 -21.33 16.36 3.81
CA ILE A 183 -21.00 16.27 2.38
C ILE A 183 -21.05 14.80 1.93
N ALA A 184 -20.36 13.90 2.64
CA ALA A 184 -20.33 12.48 2.30
C ALA A 184 -21.71 11.80 2.41
N ASN A 185 -22.52 12.18 3.40
CA ASN A 185 -23.90 11.70 3.51
C ASN A 185 -24.76 12.19 2.34
N ALA A 186 -24.65 13.45 1.93
CA ALA A 186 -25.37 13.97 0.76
C ALA A 186 -24.96 13.26 -0.54
N CYS A 187 -23.65 13.12 -0.80
CA CYS A 187 -23.15 12.42 -1.99
C CYS A 187 -23.52 10.93 -2.01
N CYS A 188 -23.54 10.25 -0.86
CA CYS A 188 -23.86 8.82 -0.76
C CYS A 188 -25.35 8.51 -0.55
N ALA A 189 -26.21 9.52 -0.31
CA ALA A 189 -27.63 9.33 -0.01
C ALA A 189 -28.40 8.44 -1.01
N PRO A 190 -28.18 8.53 -2.34
CA PRO A 190 -28.90 7.70 -3.32
C PRO A 190 -28.50 6.21 -3.31
N ARG A 191 -27.48 5.82 -2.54
CA ARG A 191 -26.92 4.45 -2.55
C ARG A 191 -26.82 3.82 -1.16
N PHE A 192 -26.32 4.57 -0.17
CA PHE A 192 -26.08 4.09 1.20
C PHE A 192 -26.23 5.25 2.22
N PRO A 193 -27.45 5.57 2.70
CA PRO A 193 -27.79 6.86 3.33
C PRO A 193 -27.13 7.20 4.68
N THR A 194 -26.22 6.36 5.21
CA THR A 194 -25.37 6.69 6.38
C THR A 194 -23.95 6.12 6.32
N LEU A 195 -23.57 5.41 5.25
CA LEU A 195 -22.30 4.67 5.21
C LEU A 195 -21.11 5.59 4.90
N GLY A 196 -21.28 6.50 3.93
CA GLY A 196 -20.23 7.46 3.53
C GLY A 196 -19.76 8.32 4.68
N GLY A 197 -20.69 9.00 5.37
CA GLY A 197 -20.37 9.83 6.53
C GLY A 197 -19.70 9.05 7.67
N ARG A 198 -20.08 7.79 7.93
CA ARG A 198 -19.42 6.94 8.93
C ARG A 198 -17.97 6.61 8.57
N ILE A 199 -17.70 6.27 7.31
CA ILE A 199 -16.33 5.98 6.82
C ILE A 199 -15.46 7.24 6.94
N VAL A 200 -15.96 8.38 6.47
CA VAL A 200 -15.25 9.67 6.53
C VAL A 200 -14.98 10.09 7.98
N ASN A 201 -15.96 9.95 8.89
CA ASN A 201 -15.77 10.27 10.31
C ASN A 201 -14.67 9.42 10.96
N VAL A 202 -14.72 8.09 10.76
CA VAL A 202 -13.71 7.16 11.29
C VAL A 202 -12.32 7.48 10.74
N ALA A 203 -12.20 7.74 9.44
CA ALA A 203 -10.93 8.11 8.82
C ALA A 203 -10.38 9.44 9.38
N GLN A 204 -11.22 10.47 9.48
CA GLN A 204 -10.85 11.79 10.01
C GLN A 204 -10.36 11.69 11.47
N ILE A 205 -11.04 10.91 12.32
CA ILE A 205 -10.59 10.65 13.70
C ILE A 205 -9.22 9.97 13.71
N ILE A 206 -9.02 8.91 12.89
CA ILE A 206 -7.75 8.19 12.83
C ILE A 206 -6.62 9.12 12.37
N GLU A 207 -6.81 9.88 11.30
CA GLU A 207 -5.80 10.78 10.74
C GLU A 207 -5.37 11.87 11.73
N LEU A 208 -6.33 12.50 12.41
CA LEU A 208 -6.06 13.53 13.42
C LEU A 208 -5.29 12.96 14.62
N VAL A 209 -5.71 11.80 15.14
CA VAL A 209 -5.04 11.15 16.28
C VAL A 209 -3.67 10.62 15.90
N MET A 210 -3.50 10.06 14.71
CA MET A 210 -2.20 9.65 14.15
C MET A 210 -1.23 10.84 13.99
N THR A 211 -1.74 12.00 13.57
CA THR A 211 -0.96 13.24 13.49
C THR A 211 -0.52 13.71 14.89
N CYS A 212 -1.37 13.60 15.91
CA CYS A 212 -0.99 13.84 17.30
C CYS A 212 0.10 12.87 17.81
N ILE A 213 -0.01 11.57 17.52
CA ILE A 213 1.00 10.55 17.86
C ILE A 213 2.35 10.89 17.20
N LEU A 214 2.33 11.30 15.92
CA LEU A 214 3.53 11.64 15.15
C LEU A 214 4.35 12.75 15.81
N TYR A 215 3.71 13.83 16.29
CA TYR A 215 4.43 14.91 16.97
C TYR A 215 5.12 14.42 18.26
N VAL A 216 4.53 13.49 19.01
CA VAL A 216 5.13 12.90 20.23
C VAL A 216 6.30 11.96 19.89
N VAL A 217 6.16 11.12 18.87
CA VAL A 217 7.23 10.22 18.38
C VAL A 217 8.44 11.03 17.90
N VAL A 218 8.21 12.05 17.06
CA VAL A 218 9.28 12.87 16.49
C VAL A 218 9.96 13.72 17.56
N SER A 219 9.22 14.26 18.52
CA SER A 219 9.80 15.02 19.63
C SER A 219 10.75 14.15 20.47
N GLY A 220 10.35 12.91 20.77
CA GLY A 220 11.21 11.94 21.45
C GLY A 220 12.49 11.59 20.67
N ASN A 221 12.34 11.35 19.36
CA ASN A 221 13.47 11.02 18.46
C ASN A 221 14.46 12.19 18.31
N LEU A 222 13.97 13.40 18.07
CA LEU A 222 14.83 14.58 17.89
C LEU A 222 15.59 14.96 19.17
N MET A 223 14.96 14.87 20.34
CA MET A 223 15.66 15.14 21.61
C MET A 223 16.73 14.08 21.90
N TYR A 224 16.43 12.80 21.69
CA TYR A 224 17.40 11.71 21.85
C TYR A 224 18.63 11.90 20.94
N ASN A 225 18.41 12.19 19.66
CA ASN A 225 19.50 12.41 18.69
C ASN A 225 20.26 13.73 18.90
N SER A 226 19.73 14.67 19.69
CA SER A 226 20.40 15.94 20.01
C SER A 226 21.26 15.86 21.26
N PHE A 227 20.94 14.95 22.18
CA PHE A 227 21.62 14.79 23.47
C PHE A 227 22.04 13.34 23.75
N PRO A 228 22.81 12.68 22.85
CA PRO A 228 23.19 11.27 22.99
C PRO A 228 24.04 10.97 24.24
N ASN A 229 24.64 12.00 24.86
CA ASN A 229 25.44 11.88 26.07
C ASN A 229 24.61 11.95 27.37
N LEU A 230 23.31 12.27 27.30
CA LEU A 230 22.43 12.24 28.47
C LEU A 230 21.83 10.83 28.64
N PRO A 231 21.74 10.30 29.87
CA PRO A 231 21.19 8.97 30.15
C PRO A 231 19.64 8.94 30.09
N VAL A 232 19.05 9.57 29.07
CA VAL A 232 17.62 9.78 28.91
C VAL A 232 17.16 9.07 27.62
N SER A 233 16.34 8.03 27.78
CA SER A 233 15.88 7.21 26.64
C SER A 233 14.93 7.99 25.72
N GLN A 234 14.81 7.58 24.45
CA GLN A 234 13.81 8.12 23.51
C GLN A 234 12.38 8.11 24.11
N LYS A 235 12.00 7.04 24.83
CA LYS A 235 10.71 6.93 25.52
C LYS A 235 10.56 7.97 26.63
N SER A 236 11.62 8.21 27.39
CA SER A 236 11.68 9.26 28.41
C SER A 236 11.51 10.65 27.80
N TRP A 237 12.13 10.91 26.64
CA TRP A 237 11.92 12.16 25.90
C TRP A 237 10.49 12.31 25.36
N SER A 238 9.84 11.26 24.87
CA SER A 238 8.41 11.29 24.50
C SER A 238 7.48 11.57 25.70
N ILE A 239 7.80 11.06 26.90
CA ILE A 239 7.07 11.39 28.13
C ILE A 239 7.24 12.88 28.48
N ILE A 240 8.46 13.41 28.45
CA ILE A 240 8.74 14.83 28.71
C ILE A 240 8.00 15.72 27.69
N ALA A 241 8.05 15.37 26.42
CA ALA A 241 7.31 16.06 25.35
C ALA A 241 5.80 16.06 25.61
N THR A 242 5.23 14.93 26.04
CA THR A 242 3.79 14.82 26.36
C THR A 242 3.41 15.63 27.59
N ALA A 243 4.27 15.73 28.61
CA ALA A 243 3.99 16.55 29.79
C ALA A 243 3.77 18.03 29.43
N VAL A 244 4.50 18.55 28.44
CA VAL A 244 4.31 19.90 27.87
C VAL A 244 2.98 20.04 27.11
N LEU A 245 2.39 18.95 26.64
CA LEU A 245 1.13 18.91 25.91
C LEU A 245 -0.12 18.76 26.80
N LEU A 246 0.01 18.34 28.06
CA LEU A 246 -1.13 18.22 28.98
C LEU A 246 -2.02 19.48 29.08
N PRO A 247 -1.49 20.72 29.07
CA PRO A 247 -2.32 21.93 29.01
C PRO A 247 -3.29 22.01 27.81
N CYS A 248 -3.03 21.28 26.72
CA CYS A 248 -3.93 21.24 25.55
C CYS A 248 -5.33 20.73 25.91
N ALA A 249 -5.47 19.87 26.93
CA ALA A 249 -6.79 19.37 27.38
C ALA A 249 -7.75 20.50 27.81
N PHE A 250 -7.21 21.67 28.20
CA PHE A 250 -7.99 22.84 28.63
C PHE A 250 -8.35 23.79 27.48
N LEU A 251 -8.01 23.49 26.21
CA LEU A 251 -8.33 24.33 25.05
C LEU A 251 -9.84 24.35 24.78
N LYS A 252 -10.46 25.54 24.90
CA LYS A 252 -11.92 25.73 24.75
C LYS A 252 -12.36 26.32 23.41
N ASN A 253 -11.46 26.90 22.62
CA ASN A 253 -11.79 27.56 21.36
C ASN A 253 -10.61 27.59 20.38
N LEU A 254 -10.94 27.73 19.10
CA LEU A 254 -9.99 27.75 17.99
C LEU A 254 -9.08 29.00 18.01
N LYS A 255 -9.54 30.11 18.61
CA LYS A 255 -8.75 31.35 18.77
C LYS A 255 -7.53 31.16 19.68
N ALA A 256 -7.60 30.27 20.68
CA ALA A 256 -6.44 29.85 21.45
C ALA A 256 -5.45 29.04 20.59
N VAL A 257 -5.97 28.09 19.79
CA VAL A 257 -5.17 27.27 18.87
C VAL A 257 -4.43 28.12 17.83
N SER A 258 -5.07 29.14 17.25
CA SER A 258 -4.45 30.08 16.30
C SER A 258 -3.20 30.79 16.86
N LYS A 259 -3.11 31.02 18.18
CA LYS A 259 -1.91 31.57 18.82
C LYS A 259 -0.74 30.57 18.83
N PHE A 260 -1.02 29.29 19.09
CA PHE A 260 -0.02 28.22 18.97
C PHE A 260 0.43 28.02 17.52
N SER A 261 -0.49 28.10 16.56
CA SER A 261 -0.19 28.05 15.12
C SER A 261 0.70 29.20 14.64
N LEU A 262 0.49 30.42 15.15
CA LEU A 262 1.40 31.55 14.92
C LEU A 262 2.80 31.30 15.50
N LEU A 263 2.90 30.81 16.75
CA LEU A 263 4.17 30.47 17.38
C LEU A 263 4.91 29.33 16.63
N CYS A 264 4.18 28.33 16.14
CA CYS A 264 4.71 27.28 15.26
C CYS A 264 5.30 27.89 13.98
N THR A 265 4.60 28.83 13.36
CA THR A 265 5.05 29.51 12.13
C THR A 265 6.33 30.32 12.39
N LEU A 266 6.41 31.02 13.53
CA LEU A 266 7.62 31.73 13.97
C LEU A 266 8.81 30.79 14.20
N ALA A 267 8.60 29.66 14.89
CA ALA A 267 9.63 28.63 15.07
C ALA A 267 10.10 28.07 13.71
N HIS A 268 9.18 27.88 12.76
CA HIS A 268 9.51 27.42 11.40
C HIS A 268 10.35 28.44 10.62
N PHE A 269 10.07 29.74 10.73
CA PHE A 269 10.93 30.77 10.14
C PHE A 269 12.37 30.72 10.70
N VAL A 270 12.54 30.51 12.02
CA VAL A 270 13.89 30.36 12.62
C VAL A 270 14.61 29.12 12.06
N ILE A 271 13.94 27.98 11.95
CA ILE A 271 14.49 26.76 11.33
C ILE A 271 14.93 27.03 9.89
N ASN A 272 14.07 27.66 9.09
CA ASN A 272 14.36 27.94 7.69
C ASN A 272 15.54 28.90 7.55
N ILE A 273 15.60 29.96 8.35
CA ILE A 273 16.74 30.91 8.38
C ILE A 273 18.05 30.19 8.73
N LEU A 274 18.06 29.37 9.80
CA LEU A 274 19.28 28.66 10.22
C LEU A 274 19.78 27.66 9.16
N VAL A 275 18.88 26.89 8.56
CA VAL A 275 19.24 25.88 7.54
C VAL A 275 19.64 26.56 6.22
N ILE A 276 18.89 27.57 5.76
CA ILE A 276 19.19 28.28 4.51
C ILE A 276 20.49 29.09 4.65
N ALA A 277 20.75 29.74 5.78
CA ALA A 277 22.02 30.42 6.02
C ALA A 277 23.23 29.46 6.01
N TYR A 278 23.09 28.26 6.60
CA TYR A 278 24.11 27.22 6.49
C TYR A 278 24.33 26.78 5.04
N CYS A 279 23.26 26.52 4.29
CA CYS A 279 23.32 26.12 2.89
C CYS A 279 23.93 27.21 1.98
N LEU A 280 23.61 28.48 2.23
CA LEU A 280 24.19 29.63 1.52
C LEU A 280 25.69 29.82 1.83
N SER A 281 26.14 29.49 3.05
CA SER A 281 27.58 29.45 3.36
C SER A 281 28.35 28.40 2.54
N ARG A 282 27.61 27.46 1.91
CA ARG A 282 28.10 26.41 1.00
C ARG A 282 27.74 26.66 -0.47
N ALA A 283 27.28 27.85 -0.85
CA ALA A 283 26.83 28.16 -2.21
C ALA A 283 27.91 27.98 -3.30
N ARG A 284 29.21 28.01 -2.94
CA ARG A 284 30.33 27.71 -3.84
C ARG A 284 30.47 26.22 -4.16
N ASP A 285 29.96 25.36 -3.28
CA ASP A 285 30.06 23.89 -3.35
C ASP A 285 28.78 23.25 -3.94
N TRP A 286 27.80 24.07 -4.39
CA TRP A 286 26.47 23.61 -4.80
C TRP A 286 26.48 22.76 -6.07
N ALA A 287 25.97 21.54 -5.96
CA ALA A 287 26.06 20.51 -6.99
C ALA A 287 24.91 20.59 -8.02
N TRP A 288 24.81 21.70 -8.75
CA TRP A 288 23.79 21.94 -9.79
C TRP A 288 23.73 20.82 -10.84
N GLU A 289 24.87 20.28 -11.26
CA GLU A 289 24.98 19.17 -12.23
C GLU A 289 24.31 17.87 -11.76
N LYS A 290 23.99 17.74 -10.47
CA LYS A 290 23.37 16.55 -9.88
C LYS A 290 21.84 16.59 -9.87
N VAL A 291 21.22 17.73 -10.20
CA VAL A 291 19.74 17.82 -10.28
C VAL A 291 19.27 17.03 -11.51
N LYS A 292 18.63 15.88 -11.26
CA LYS A 292 18.25 14.92 -12.31
C LYS A 292 16.97 15.37 -13.03
N PHE A 293 16.96 15.25 -14.36
CA PHE A 293 15.73 15.30 -15.16
C PHE A 293 15.02 13.93 -15.25
N TYR A 294 15.74 12.83 -15.00
CA TYR A 294 15.18 11.48 -14.98
C TYR A 294 14.75 11.06 -13.57
N ILE A 295 13.74 10.19 -13.52
CA ILE A 295 13.03 9.79 -12.30
C ILE A 295 13.47 8.38 -11.89
N ASP A 296 13.74 8.15 -10.60
CA ASP A 296 13.80 6.78 -10.07
C ASP A 296 12.36 6.28 -9.80
N VAL A 297 11.76 5.64 -10.80
CA VAL A 297 10.37 5.12 -10.80
C VAL A 297 10.04 4.29 -9.55
N LYS A 298 11.02 3.67 -8.90
CA LYS A 298 10.83 2.84 -7.69
C LYS A 298 10.78 3.63 -6.39
N LYS A 299 11.37 4.83 -6.37
CA LYS A 299 11.42 5.73 -5.21
C LYS A 299 10.56 6.97 -5.36
N PHE A 300 10.22 7.34 -6.59
CA PHE A 300 9.39 8.49 -6.91
C PHE A 300 8.00 8.48 -6.23
N PRO A 301 7.31 7.34 -6.03
CA PRO A 301 6.10 7.32 -5.20
C PRO A 301 6.32 7.80 -3.76
N ILE A 302 7.52 7.61 -3.20
CA ILE A 302 7.91 8.14 -1.88
C ILE A 302 8.06 9.67 -1.97
N SER A 303 8.68 10.19 -3.03
CA SER A 303 8.74 11.64 -3.28
C SER A 303 7.34 12.27 -3.41
N ILE A 304 6.44 11.64 -4.18
CA ILE A 304 5.03 12.08 -4.29
C ILE A 304 4.37 12.08 -2.91
N GLY A 305 4.45 10.97 -2.16
CA GLY A 305 3.84 10.85 -0.83
C GLY A 305 4.33 11.91 0.16
N ILE A 306 5.66 12.16 0.21
CA ILE A 306 6.24 13.22 1.06
C ILE A 306 5.73 14.60 0.64
N ILE A 307 5.67 14.90 -0.66
CA ILE A 307 5.25 16.21 -1.16
C ILE A 307 3.76 16.45 -0.92
N VAL A 308 2.90 15.51 -1.34
CA VAL A 308 1.43 15.60 -1.22
C VAL A 308 1.03 15.68 0.25
N PHE A 309 1.54 14.79 1.11
CA PHE A 309 1.21 14.84 2.54
C PHE A 309 1.70 16.13 3.21
N SER A 310 2.75 16.76 2.67
CA SER A 310 3.19 18.07 3.16
C SER A 310 2.21 19.22 2.87
N TYR A 311 1.17 19.03 2.06
CA TYR A 311 0.11 20.02 1.82
C TYR A 311 -1.26 19.65 2.43
N THR A 312 -1.33 18.58 3.23
CA THR A 312 -2.56 18.16 3.90
C THR A 312 -3.05 19.23 4.89
N SER A 313 -4.08 19.99 4.50
CA SER A 313 -4.85 20.88 5.39
C SER A 313 -6.37 20.71 5.29
N GLN A 314 -6.85 19.90 4.34
CA GLN A 314 -8.27 19.73 4.01
C GLN A 314 -9.09 19.35 5.26
N ILE A 315 -8.63 18.38 6.06
CA ILE A 315 -9.28 17.89 7.30
C ILE A 315 -9.65 18.98 8.34
N PHE A 316 -9.12 20.20 8.23
CA PHE A 316 -9.43 21.32 9.11
C PHE A 316 -10.41 22.35 8.54
N LEU A 317 -10.63 22.37 7.21
CA LEU A 317 -11.21 23.54 6.53
C LEU A 317 -12.66 23.86 6.99
N PRO A 318 -13.62 22.90 7.11
CA PRO A 318 -14.99 23.22 7.50
C PRO A 318 -15.14 23.79 8.91
N SER A 319 -14.31 23.31 9.86
CA SER A 319 -14.27 23.85 11.23
C SER A 319 -13.57 25.21 11.26
N LEU A 320 -12.50 25.40 10.49
CA LEU A 320 -11.81 26.70 10.38
C LEU A 320 -12.74 27.79 9.84
N GLU A 321 -13.34 27.54 8.69
CA GLU A 321 -14.16 28.50 7.96
C GLU A 321 -15.49 28.76 8.68
N GLY A 322 -16.17 27.73 9.23
CA GLY A 322 -17.36 27.92 10.07
C GLY A 322 -17.11 28.73 11.36
N ASN A 323 -15.85 28.78 11.84
CA ASN A 323 -15.44 29.63 12.97
C ASN A 323 -14.94 31.03 12.53
N MET A 324 -14.88 31.35 11.23
CA MET A 324 -14.43 32.67 10.76
C MET A 324 -15.45 33.78 11.01
N GLN A 325 -14.94 34.99 11.25
CA GLN A 325 -15.72 36.23 11.35
C GLN A 325 -16.37 36.59 10.02
N ASN A 326 -15.61 36.47 8.91
CA ASN A 326 -16.09 36.71 7.55
C ASN A 326 -15.69 35.54 6.62
N PRO A 327 -16.60 34.57 6.37
CA PRO A 327 -16.37 33.46 5.45
C PRO A 327 -15.86 33.86 4.05
N LYS A 328 -16.28 35.02 3.53
CA LYS A 328 -15.92 35.48 2.17
C LYS A 328 -14.40 35.71 1.99
N GLU A 329 -13.65 35.90 3.08
CA GLU A 329 -12.18 36.01 3.06
C GLU A 329 -11.46 34.66 2.87
N PHE A 330 -12.14 33.52 3.02
CA PHE A 330 -11.52 32.19 2.98
C PHE A 330 -10.76 31.92 1.66
N HIS A 331 -11.32 32.32 0.51
CA HIS A 331 -10.66 32.12 -0.79
C HIS A 331 -9.35 32.91 -0.91
N CYS A 332 -9.31 34.12 -0.35
CA CYS A 332 -8.09 34.94 -0.28
C CYS A 332 -7.06 34.34 0.68
N MET A 333 -7.52 33.85 1.84
CA MET A 333 -6.67 33.14 2.81
C MET A 333 -6.04 31.87 2.22
N MET A 334 -6.82 31.05 1.49
CA MET A 334 -6.30 29.85 0.82
C MET A 334 -5.25 30.19 -0.25
N ASN A 335 -5.42 31.29 -0.98
CA ASN A 335 -4.41 31.75 -1.95
C ASN A 335 -3.08 32.07 -1.27
N TRP A 336 -3.03 33.01 -0.32
CA TRP A 336 -1.75 33.48 0.22
C TRP A 336 -1.03 32.41 1.05
N THR A 337 -1.77 31.57 1.78
CA THR A 337 -1.18 30.47 2.56
C THR A 337 -0.48 29.44 1.67
N HIS A 338 -1.12 29.03 0.56
CA HIS A 338 -0.55 28.04 -0.35
C HIS A 338 0.58 28.62 -1.21
N ILE A 339 0.49 29.88 -1.64
CA ILE A 339 1.57 30.58 -2.36
C ILE A 339 2.81 30.73 -1.45
N ALA A 340 2.62 31.19 -0.20
CA ALA A 340 3.72 31.33 0.75
C ALA A 340 4.37 29.98 1.08
N ALA A 341 3.56 28.93 1.27
CA ALA A 341 4.07 27.57 1.48
C ALA A 341 4.84 27.07 0.25
N CYS A 342 4.32 27.25 -0.97
CA CYS A 342 5.00 26.87 -2.21
C CYS A 342 6.38 27.50 -2.34
N ILE A 343 6.48 28.83 -2.13
CA ILE A 343 7.74 29.56 -2.22
C ILE A 343 8.73 29.08 -1.16
N LEU A 344 8.31 29.01 0.11
CA LEU A 344 9.19 28.61 1.22
C LEU A 344 9.65 27.14 1.11
N LYS A 345 8.73 26.22 0.77
CA LYS A 345 9.05 24.79 0.56
C LYS A 345 9.98 24.59 -0.63
N GLY A 346 9.68 25.23 -1.77
CA GLY A 346 10.49 25.14 -2.98
C GLY A 346 11.92 25.64 -2.76
N LEU A 347 12.07 26.84 -2.15
CA LEU A 347 13.37 27.40 -1.81
C LEU A 347 14.13 26.51 -0.81
N PHE A 348 13.50 26.08 0.29
CA PHE A 348 14.14 25.22 1.28
C PHE A 348 14.59 23.89 0.67
N ALA A 349 13.72 23.22 -0.08
CA ALA A 349 14.01 21.92 -0.70
C ALA A 349 15.15 22.01 -1.73
N LEU A 350 15.13 23.03 -2.58
CA LEU A 350 16.17 23.25 -3.60
C LEU A 350 17.53 23.59 -2.96
N VAL A 351 17.56 24.57 -2.05
CA VAL A 351 18.80 25.06 -1.43
C VAL A 351 19.47 23.98 -0.55
N ALA A 352 18.66 23.19 0.17
CA ALA A 352 19.15 22.02 0.89
C ALA A 352 19.67 20.94 -0.09
N TYR A 353 18.89 20.61 -1.13
CA TYR A 353 19.31 19.58 -2.09
C TYR A 353 20.61 19.94 -2.82
N LEU A 354 20.79 21.21 -3.23
CA LEU A 354 22.03 21.67 -3.86
C LEU A 354 23.25 21.60 -2.94
N THR A 355 23.05 21.73 -1.63
CA THR A 355 24.11 21.71 -0.61
C THR A 355 24.63 20.29 -0.32
N TRP A 356 23.76 19.27 -0.33
CA TRP A 356 24.12 17.90 0.08
C TRP A 356 23.99 16.85 -1.03
N ALA A 357 23.18 17.11 -2.06
CA ALA A 357 22.94 16.24 -3.22
C ALA A 357 22.77 14.75 -2.85
N ASP A 358 23.64 13.85 -3.32
CA ASP A 358 23.57 12.41 -3.04
C ASP A 358 23.79 12.03 -1.55
N GLU A 359 24.26 12.96 -0.71
CA GLU A 359 24.36 12.76 0.75
C GLU A 359 23.08 13.14 1.51
N THR A 360 22.08 13.71 0.83
CA THR A 360 20.81 14.16 1.44
C THR A 360 20.07 12.99 2.10
N LYS A 361 19.82 13.09 3.41
CA LYS A 361 19.11 12.08 4.21
C LYS A 361 17.61 12.35 4.28
N GLU A 362 16.85 11.34 4.71
CA GLU A 362 15.39 11.40 4.93
C GLU A 362 14.96 12.46 5.96
N VAL A 363 15.88 12.82 6.88
CA VAL A 363 15.70 13.92 7.84
C VAL A 363 16.87 14.88 7.70
N ILE A 364 16.61 16.06 7.13
CA ILE A 364 17.67 17.01 6.73
C ILE A 364 18.57 17.50 7.87
N THR A 365 18.11 17.46 9.14
CA THR A 365 18.97 17.88 10.25
C THR A 365 20.14 16.91 10.51
N ASP A 366 20.04 15.65 10.08
CA ASP A 366 21.16 14.71 10.14
C ASP A 366 22.28 15.00 9.12
N ASN A 367 22.05 15.95 8.20
CA ASN A 367 23.09 16.53 7.34
C ASN A 367 23.77 17.78 7.95
N LEU A 368 23.22 18.39 9.00
CA LEU A 368 23.82 19.54 9.69
C LEU A 368 24.98 19.12 10.62
N PRO A 369 25.99 19.99 10.84
CA PRO A 369 26.99 19.80 11.91
C PRO A 369 26.33 19.71 13.29
N SER A 370 26.94 18.96 14.22
CA SER A 370 26.37 18.65 15.55
C SER A 370 25.83 19.87 16.31
N THR A 371 26.60 20.96 16.40
CA THR A 371 26.20 22.18 17.11
C THR A 371 24.95 22.83 16.50
N ILE A 372 24.88 22.91 15.17
CA ILE A 372 23.74 23.51 14.46
C ILE A 372 22.54 22.54 14.51
N ARG A 373 22.78 21.23 14.36
CA ARG A 373 21.78 20.17 14.46
C ARG A 373 21.04 20.23 15.79
N ALA A 374 21.74 20.34 16.92
CA ALA A 374 21.13 20.42 18.24
C ALA A 374 20.19 21.64 18.36
N VAL A 375 20.63 22.83 17.93
CA VAL A 375 19.81 24.05 17.93
C VAL A 375 18.57 23.90 17.03
N VAL A 376 18.75 23.46 15.78
CA VAL A 376 17.63 23.28 14.84
C VAL A 376 16.67 22.20 15.32
N ASN A 377 17.15 21.11 15.91
CA ASN A 377 16.30 20.07 16.50
C ASN A 377 15.49 20.58 17.69
N ILE A 378 16.04 21.45 18.56
CA ILE A 378 15.27 22.08 19.65
C ILE A 378 14.12 22.93 19.08
N PHE A 379 14.36 23.75 18.05
CA PHE A 379 13.29 24.50 17.39
C PHE A 379 12.28 23.61 16.69
N LEU A 380 12.68 22.44 16.18
CA LEU A 380 11.77 21.44 15.57
C LEU A 380 10.93 20.70 16.60
N VAL A 381 11.47 20.40 17.78
CA VAL A 381 10.70 19.88 18.93
C VAL A 381 9.68 20.92 19.38
N ALA A 382 10.10 22.18 19.53
CA ALA A 382 9.19 23.29 19.80
C ALA A 382 8.11 23.41 18.71
N LYS A 383 8.47 23.32 17.42
CA LYS A 383 7.50 23.33 16.32
C LYS A 383 6.50 22.17 16.43
N ALA A 384 6.95 20.93 16.64
CA ALA A 384 6.06 19.78 16.78
C ALA A 384 5.06 19.95 17.94
N LEU A 385 5.54 20.44 19.10
CA LEU A 385 4.71 20.71 20.27
C LEU A 385 3.71 21.86 20.04
N LEU A 386 4.09 22.88 19.25
CA LEU A 386 3.23 23.99 18.85
C LEU A 386 2.28 23.63 17.69
N SER A 387 2.57 22.56 16.93
CA SER A 387 1.69 22.02 15.89
C SER A 387 0.61 21.08 16.47
N TYR A 388 0.88 20.36 17.56
CA TYR A 388 -0.06 19.41 18.19
C TYR A 388 -1.46 19.96 18.56
N PRO A 389 -1.63 21.21 19.06
CA PRO A 389 -2.93 21.72 19.50
C PRO A 389 -4.04 21.72 18.45
N LEU A 390 -3.70 21.85 17.16
CA LEU A 390 -4.68 21.92 16.06
C LEU A 390 -5.36 20.57 15.77
N PRO A 391 -4.64 19.48 15.44
CA PRO A 391 -5.26 18.16 15.29
C PRO A 391 -5.85 17.63 16.60
N PHE A 392 -5.29 17.99 17.75
CA PHE A 392 -5.89 17.62 19.03
C PHE A 392 -7.27 18.27 19.22
N PHE A 393 -7.38 19.58 18.99
CA PHE A 393 -8.65 20.30 19.11
C PHE A 393 -9.69 19.79 18.11
N ALA A 394 -9.30 19.53 16.86
CA ALA A 394 -10.18 18.97 15.84
C ALA A 394 -10.63 17.53 16.17
N ALA A 395 -9.73 16.66 16.66
CA ALA A 395 -10.09 15.30 17.08
C ALA A 395 -11.09 15.33 18.23
N VAL A 396 -10.89 16.22 19.20
CA VAL A 396 -11.82 16.43 20.31
C VAL A 396 -13.17 16.97 19.82
N GLU A 397 -13.21 17.94 18.90
CA GLU A 397 -14.48 18.44 18.35
C GLU A 397 -15.27 17.34 17.61
N VAL A 398 -14.60 16.53 16.80
CA VAL A 398 -15.23 15.43 16.05
C VAL A 398 -15.73 14.32 17.00
N LEU A 399 -14.98 13.97 18.04
CA LEU A 399 -15.40 13.03 19.08
C LEU A 399 -16.57 13.59 19.92
N GLU A 400 -16.53 14.88 20.25
CA GLU A 400 -17.60 15.56 21.02
C GLU A 400 -18.91 15.64 20.24
N ARG A 401 -18.88 15.83 18.91
CA ARG A 401 -20.08 15.69 18.06
C ARG A 401 -20.56 14.23 18.03
N SER A 402 -19.69 13.30 17.61
CA SER A 402 -20.02 11.91 17.27
C SER A 402 -20.55 11.04 18.42
N LEU A 403 -20.25 11.37 19.67
CA LEU A 403 -20.61 10.57 20.84
C LEU A 403 -21.69 11.20 21.73
N PHE A 404 -21.99 12.49 21.55
CA PHE A 404 -22.79 13.28 22.51
C PHE A 404 -23.88 14.18 21.90
N GLN A 405 -23.87 14.47 20.59
CA GLN A 405 -24.80 15.46 20.01
C GLN A 405 -25.94 14.89 19.14
N ASP A 406 -25.86 13.65 18.66
CA ASP A 406 -26.95 13.03 17.90
C ASP A 406 -28.15 12.66 18.80
N GLY A 407 -29.34 13.11 18.40
CA GLY A 407 -30.55 13.14 19.23
C GLY A 407 -31.08 11.77 19.69
N ASN A 408 -31.76 11.76 20.85
CA ASN A 408 -32.39 10.59 21.50
C ASN A 408 -31.53 9.35 21.77
N ARG A 409 -30.26 9.29 21.34
CA ARG A 409 -29.31 8.19 21.61
C ARG A 409 -27.87 8.65 21.89
N ALA A 410 -27.69 9.83 22.49
CA ALA A 410 -26.40 10.23 23.07
C ALA A 410 -25.96 9.17 24.11
N PHE A 411 -24.82 8.53 23.89
CA PHE A 411 -24.33 7.43 24.75
C PHE A 411 -23.88 7.91 26.14
N PHE A 412 -23.59 9.21 26.28
CA PHE A 412 -23.02 9.82 27.48
C PHE A 412 -23.48 11.30 27.62
N PRO A 413 -23.37 11.92 28.81
CA PRO A 413 -23.84 13.30 29.04
C PRO A 413 -22.95 14.37 28.38
N ASN A 414 -23.52 15.49 27.93
CA ASN A 414 -22.82 16.62 27.30
C ASN A 414 -21.53 17.08 28.03
N CYS A 415 -20.47 17.43 27.26
CA CYS A 415 -19.15 17.87 27.75
C CYS A 415 -19.20 19.14 28.61
N TYR A 416 -20.13 20.03 28.31
CA TYR A 416 -20.24 21.35 28.92
C TYR A 416 -21.48 21.43 29.82
N GLY A 417 -21.40 22.24 30.88
CA GLY A 417 -22.57 22.69 31.64
C GLY A 417 -23.37 23.74 30.87
N GLY A 418 -24.58 24.06 31.35
CA GLY A 418 -25.38 25.20 30.83
C GLY A 418 -24.72 26.57 31.08
N ASP A 419 -23.64 26.60 31.87
CA ASP A 419 -22.77 27.73 32.15
C ASP A 419 -21.54 27.80 31.21
N GLY A 420 -21.46 26.94 30.19
CA GLY A 420 -20.33 26.85 29.28
C GLY A 420 -19.03 26.32 29.91
N ARG A 421 -19.05 25.79 31.14
CA ARG A 421 -17.86 25.19 31.77
C ARG A 421 -17.69 23.73 31.35
N LEU A 422 -16.45 23.35 31.04
CA LEU A 422 -16.08 21.97 30.75
C LEU A 422 -16.25 21.13 32.02
N LYS A 423 -17.05 20.06 31.96
CA LYS A 423 -17.28 19.15 33.08
C LYS A 423 -16.06 18.28 33.33
N SER A 424 -15.93 17.78 34.57
CA SER A 424 -14.86 16.86 34.99
C SER A 424 -14.69 15.68 34.01
N TRP A 425 -15.78 15.02 33.63
CA TRP A 425 -15.72 13.87 32.72
C TRP A 425 -15.15 14.25 31.33
N GLY A 426 -15.52 15.42 30.78
CA GLY A 426 -15.05 15.89 29.48
C GLY A 426 -13.57 16.28 29.50
N LEU A 427 -13.11 16.82 30.63
CA LEU A 427 -11.67 16.99 30.88
C LEU A 427 -10.95 15.64 30.97
N THR A 428 -11.55 14.62 31.62
CA THR A 428 -11.00 13.26 31.65
C THR A 428 -10.87 12.66 30.26
N LEU A 429 -11.86 12.81 29.37
CA LEU A 429 -11.77 12.35 27.96
C LEU A 429 -10.59 13.02 27.24
N ARG A 430 -10.44 14.34 27.39
CA ARG A 430 -9.38 15.12 26.74
C ARG A 430 -8.00 14.76 27.28
N CYS A 431 -7.85 14.56 28.59
CA CYS A 431 -6.62 14.05 29.20
C CYS A 431 -6.30 12.61 28.77
N ALA A 432 -7.32 11.73 28.71
CA ALA A 432 -7.16 10.35 28.23
C ALA A 432 -6.67 10.29 26.78
N LEU A 433 -7.12 11.22 25.92
CA LEU A 433 -6.63 11.33 24.55
C LEU A 433 -5.14 11.72 24.48
N VAL A 434 -4.66 12.64 25.34
CA VAL A 434 -3.22 12.98 25.45
C VAL A 434 -2.41 11.79 25.99
N VAL A 435 -2.94 11.02 26.94
CA VAL A 435 -2.28 9.80 27.44
C VAL A 435 -2.25 8.71 26.37
N PHE A 436 -3.32 8.56 25.59
CA PHE A 436 -3.39 7.61 24.48
C PHE A 436 -2.35 7.90 23.39
N THR A 437 -2.15 9.17 23.01
CA THR A 437 -1.14 9.53 21.99
C THR A 437 0.28 9.22 22.46
N LEU A 438 0.58 9.38 23.76
CA LEU A 438 1.83 8.93 24.36
C LEU A 438 1.98 7.40 24.41
N LEU A 439 0.95 6.66 24.82
CA LEU A 439 1.00 5.20 24.84
C LEU A 439 1.28 4.65 23.43
N MET A 440 0.55 5.15 22.43
CA MET A 440 0.78 4.79 21.03
C MET A 440 2.17 5.21 20.53
N ALA A 441 2.70 6.36 20.95
CA ALA A 441 4.07 6.76 20.62
C ALA A 441 5.15 5.85 21.23
N ILE A 442 4.89 5.24 22.39
CA ILE A 442 5.78 4.28 23.05
C ILE A 442 5.71 2.90 22.39
N TYR A 443 4.54 2.46 21.93
CA TYR A 443 4.33 1.16 21.27
C TYR A 443 4.63 1.17 19.76
N VAL A 444 4.47 2.32 19.08
CA VAL A 444 4.71 2.49 17.64
C VAL A 444 5.79 3.57 17.40
N PRO A 445 7.06 3.33 17.81
CA PRO A 445 8.13 4.33 17.72
C PRO A 445 8.66 4.57 16.29
N HIS A 446 8.21 3.80 15.30
CA HIS A 446 8.72 3.84 13.93
C HIS A 446 8.09 4.98 13.11
N PHE A 447 8.69 6.17 13.24
CA PHE A 447 8.40 7.38 12.46
C PHE A 447 8.00 7.14 10.99
N ALA A 448 8.81 6.38 10.24
CA ALA A 448 8.55 6.11 8.82
C ALA A 448 7.28 5.27 8.56
N LEU A 449 7.00 4.26 9.39
CA LEU A 449 5.77 3.46 9.30
C LEU A 449 4.54 4.32 9.65
N LEU A 450 4.68 5.22 10.63
CA LEU A 450 3.60 6.12 11.03
C LEU A 450 3.26 7.11 9.90
N MET A 451 4.27 7.75 9.28
CA MET A 451 4.05 8.65 8.13
C MET A 451 3.44 7.92 6.92
N GLY A 452 3.92 6.70 6.62
CA GLY A 452 3.37 5.90 5.51
C GLY A 452 1.92 5.50 5.73
N LEU A 453 1.54 5.17 6.97
CA LEU A 453 0.16 4.83 7.31
C LEU A 453 -0.77 6.05 7.24
N THR A 454 -0.39 7.19 7.83
CA THR A 454 -1.22 8.40 7.76
C THR A 454 -1.39 8.89 6.33
N GLY A 455 -0.32 8.94 5.53
CA GLY A 455 -0.40 9.41 4.15
C GLY A 455 -1.19 8.51 3.21
N SER A 456 -1.21 7.20 3.45
CA SER A 456 -2.08 6.25 2.74
C SER A 456 -3.55 6.50 3.07
N LEU A 457 -3.88 6.71 4.36
CA LEU A 457 -5.26 6.95 4.79
C LEU A 457 -5.85 8.25 4.21
N THR A 458 -5.12 9.37 4.25
CA THR A 458 -5.57 10.64 3.65
C THR A 458 -5.88 10.48 2.16
N GLY A 459 -4.96 9.89 1.39
CA GLY A 459 -5.06 9.83 -0.07
C GLY A 459 -6.30 9.10 -0.57
N ASN A 460 -6.66 7.99 0.08
CA ASN A 460 -7.75 7.13 -0.40
C ASN A 460 -9.15 7.65 -0.03
N VAL A 461 -9.28 8.40 1.07
CA VAL A 461 -10.59 8.89 1.56
C VAL A 461 -11.16 9.99 0.65
N PHE A 462 -10.29 10.83 0.07
CA PHE A 462 -10.70 11.84 -0.90
C PHE A 462 -11.01 11.27 -2.30
N SER A 463 -10.51 10.08 -2.64
CA SER A 463 -10.86 9.39 -3.91
C SER A 463 -12.28 8.82 -3.93
N CYS A 464 -12.83 8.40 -2.78
CA CYS A 464 -14.18 7.83 -2.69
C CYS A 464 -15.34 8.82 -2.98
N ALA A 465 -15.05 10.10 -3.22
CA ALA A 465 -16.05 11.15 -3.40
C ALA A 465 -16.39 11.46 -4.87
N ARG A 466 -15.88 10.70 -5.85
CA ARG A 466 -15.93 11.14 -7.27
C ARG A 466 -15.95 10.02 -8.32
N GLU A 467 -17.09 9.33 -8.47
CA GLU A 467 -17.31 8.45 -9.64
C GLU A 467 -18.80 8.25 -9.97
N PRO A 468 -19.31 8.80 -11.09
CA PRO A 468 -20.60 8.42 -11.68
C PRO A 468 -20.42 7.25 -12.66
N LEU A 469 -21.10 6.13 -12.41
CA LEU A 469 -21.09 4.97 -13.30
C LEU A 469 -22.07 5.15 -14.47
N VAL A 470 -21.57 5.09 -15.71
CA VAL A 470 -22.39 5.06 -16.94
C VAL A 470 -22.41 3.63 -17.50
N PRO A 471 -23.58 3.05 -17.82
CA PRO A 471 -23.69 1.67 -18.30
C PRO A 471 -23.32 1.54 -19.79
N GLY A 472 -22.56 0.49 -20.10
CA GLY A 472 -21.89 0.32 -21.40
C GLY A 472 -22.76 -0.07 -22.61
N GLU A 473 -22.07 -0.13 -23.75
CA GLU A 473 -22.57 -0.68 -25.01
C GLU A 473 -21.43 -1.38 -25.78
N SER A 474 -21.75 -2.20 -26.79
CA SER A 474 -20.80 -3.02 -27.58
C SER A 474 -21.50 -3.62 -28.80
N PRO A 475 -20.78 -4.06 -29.85
CA PRO A 475 -19.76 -3.33 -30.62
C PRO A 475 -20.07 -3.39 -32.15
N CYS A 476 -19.31 -2.68 -32.99
CA CYS A 476 -19.38 -2.84 -34.45
C CYS A 476 -18.01 -3.13 -35.07
N ILE A 477 -17.99 -4.07 -36.02
CA ILE A 477 -16.82 -4.58 -36.75
C ILE A 477 -16.95 -4.17 -38.23
N GLN A 478 -15.84 -3.82 -38.89
CA GLN A 478 -15.60 -4.06 -40.33
C GLN A 478 -14.07 -4.18 -40.57
N PRO A 479 -13.59 -4.80 -41.67
CA PRO A 479 -12.36 -5.59 -41.63
C PRO A 479 -11.16 -5.06 -42.46
N SER A 480 -10.00 -5.67 -42.26
CA SER A 480 -8.95 -5.81 -43.27
C SER A 480 -8.23 -7.16 -43.14
N THR A 481 -7.76 -7.70 -44.27
CA THR A 481 -7.12 -9.02 -44.40
C THR A 481 -5.76 -8.87 -45.15
N PRO A 482 -4.96 -9.91 -45.46
CA PRO A 482 -3.66 -10.01 -44.77
C PRO A 482 -2.43 -10.08 -45.69
N THR A 483 -1.24 -9.80 -45.13
CA THR A 483 0.05 -10.30 -45.66
C THR A 483 1.06 -10.47 -44.52
N ASP A 484 1.44 -11.72 -44.23
CA ASP A 484 2.60 -12.05 -43.40
C ASP A 484 3.92 -11.72 -44.13
N ASN A 485 4.99 -11.51 -43.35
CA ASN A 485 6.34 -12.03 -43.65
C ASN A 485 7.26 -11.80 -42.44
N ILE A 486 7.50 -12.82 -41.62
CA ILE A 486 8.47 -12.78 -40.50
C ILE A 486 9.62 -13.72 -40.82
N ASN A 487 10.85 -13.20 -40.81
CA ASN A 487 12.07 -13.99 -41.05
C ASN A 487 12.49 -14.72 -39.77
N LEU A 488 12.77 -16.02 -39.86
CA LEU A 488 13.08 -16.89 -38.73
C LEU A 488 14.39 -17.67 -38.97
N GLY A 489 15.30 -17.60 -38.00
CA GLY A 489 16.51 -18.43 -37.98
C GLY A 489 16.21 -19.91 -37.72
N PRO A 490 17.11 -20.82 -38.12
CA PRO A 490 16.79 -22.24 -38.23
C PRO A 490 16.82 -23.00 -36.89
N SER A 491 15.64 -23.38 -36.38
CA SER A 491 15.29 -24.76 -35.95
C SER A 491 13.90 -24.81 -35.28
N ALA A 492 13.12 -25.86 -35.58
CA ALA A 492 11.87 -26.26 -34.93
C ALA A 492 10.70 -25.24 -34.90
N ASN A 493 9.87 -25.31 -35.95
CA ASN A 493 8.45 -24.89 -36.04
C ASN A 493 8.09 -23.38 -35.91
N PRO A 494 7.60 -22.70 -36.99
CA PRO A 494 7.32 -21.25 -36.98
C PRO A 494 6.10 -20.74 -36.19
N ASN A 495 5.13 -21.62 -35.88
CA ASN A 495 3.73 -21.22 -35.70
C ASN A 495 3.27 -21.07 -34.24
N ALA A 496 3.99 -20.29 -33.44
CA ALA A 496 3.55 -19.84 -32.12
C ALA A 496 3.63 -18.30 -32.01
N LYS A 497 2.51 -17.63 -32.24
CA LYS A 497 2.34 -16.17 -32.20
C LYS A 497 1.47 -15.76 -30.98
N PRO A 498 1.58 -14.52 -30.48
CA PRO A 498 0.67 -14.00 -29.45
C PRO A 498 -0.82 -14.07 -29.85
N THR A 499 -1.11 -14.04 -31.15
CA THR A 499 -2.47 -14.10 -31.73
C THR A 499 -3.21 -15.40 -31.46
N ASP A 500 -2.49 -16.48 -31.17
CA ASP A 500 -3.00 -17.85 -31.14
C ASP A 500 -3.59 -18.20 -29.76
N PHE A 501 -3.46 -17.26 -28.81
CA PHE A 501 -3.91 -17.33 -27.44
C PHE A 501 -4.87 -16.17 -27.14
N ASP A 502 -6.03 -16.48 -26.56
CA ASP A 502 -6.89 -15.49 -25.92
C ASP A 502 -6.38 -15.24 -24.50
N PHE A 503 -5.70 -14.12 -24.28
CA PHE A 503 -5.29 -13.67 -22.95
C PHE A 503 -6.52 -13.26 -22.15
N LEU A 504 -6.83 -13.97 -21.07
CA LEU A 504 -8.09 -13.84 -20.31
C LEU A 504 -7.95 -12.92 -19.09
N LYS A 505 -6.90 -13.14 -18.27
CA LYS A 505 -6.60 -12.35 -17.06
C LYS A 505 -5.11 -12.28 -16.78
N VAL A 506 -4.65 -11.22 -16.11
CA VAL A 506 -3.35 -11.25 -15.42
C VAL A 506 -3.50 -12.08 -14.14
N ILE A 507 -2.53 -12.94 -13.85
CA ILE A 507 -2.52 -13.84 -12.69
C ILE A 507 -1.26 -13.69 -11.82
N GLY A 508 -0.26 -12.94 -12.26
CA GLY A 508 0.94 -12.66 -11.49
C GLY A 508 1.81 -11.56 -12.10
N LYS A 509 2.70 -10.97 -11.29
CA LYS A 509 3.53 -9.81 -11.68
C LYS A 509 4.96 -10.00 -11.19
N GLY A 510 5.91 -10.11 -12.11
CA GLY A 510 7.30 -10.47 -11.84
C GLY A 510 8.30 -9.34 -12.08
N SER A 511 9.56 -9.56 -11.68
CA SER A 511 10.63 -8.55 -11.79
C SER A 511 10.94 -8.07 -13.22
N PHE A 512 10.43 -8.73 -14.26
CA PHE A 512 10.74 -8.47 -15.67
C PHE A 512 9.50 -8.42 -16.59
N GLY A 513 8.30 -8.62 -16.04
CA GLY A 513 7.12 -8.95 -16.84
C GLY A 513 5.88 -9.33 -16.03
N LYS A 514 4.88 -9.89 -16.71
CA LYS A 514 3.61 -10.36 -16.13
C LYS A 514 3.40 -11.85 -16.42
N VAL A 515 2.56 -12.52 -15.64
CA VAL A 515 2.03 -13.85 -15.94
C VAL A 515 0.54 -13.70 -16.21
N LEU A 516 0.05 -14.26 -17.31
CA LEU A 516 -1.34 -14.18 -17.74
C LEU A 516 -1.96 -15.57 -17.86
N LEU A 517 -3.19 -15.74 -17.40
CA LEU A 517 -4.04 -16.85 -17.83
C LEU A 517 -4.43 -16.59 -19.28
N ALA A 518 -4.10 -17.51 -20.17
CA ALA A 518 -4.51 -17.48 -21.57
C ALA A 518 -5.11 -18.82 -21.99
N LYS A 519 -6.02 -18.80 -22.97
CA LYS A 519 -6.62 -19.98 -23.58
C LYS A 519 -6.13 -20.10 -25.01
N ARG A 520 -5.54 -21.23 -25.41
CA ARG A 520 -5.11 -21.46 -26.80
C ARG A 520 -6.35 -21.68 -27.69
N LYS A 521 -6.36 -21.10 -28.88
CA LYS A 521 -7.56 -21.03 -29.74
C LYS A 521 -7.95 -22.34 -30.43
N CYS A 522 -6.97 -23.15 -30.81
CA CYS A 522 -7.20 -24.34 -31.62
C CYS A 522 -7.76 -25.55 -30.85
N ASP A 523 -7.39 -25.70 -29.57
CA ASP A 523 -7.81 -26.81 -28.70
C ASP A 523 -8.63 -26.35 -27.48
N GLY A 524 -8.51 -25.07 -27.11
CA GLY A 524 -9.17 -24.51 -25.94
C GLY A 524 -8.46 -24.75 -24.60
N THR A 525 -7.20 -25.21 -24.61
CA THR A 525 -6.43 -25.49 -23.38
C THR A 525 -6.00 -24.20 -22.68
N PHE A 526 -5.98 -24.21 -21.35
CA PHE A 526 -5.60 -23.07 -20.51
C PHE A 526 -4.12 -23.15 -20.10
N TYR A 527 -3.42 -22.02 -20.19
CA TYR A 527 -1.98 -21.90 -19.96
C TYR A 527 -1.63 -20.66 -19.12
N ALA A 528 -0.51 -20.75 -18.40
CA ALA A 528 0.10 -19.61 -17.71
C ALA A 528 1.21 -19.00 -18.60
N VAL A 529 0.95 -17.85 -19.21
CA VAL A 529 1.88 -17.19 -20.13
C VAL A 529 2.71 -16.12 -19.41
N LYS A 530 3.98 -16.42 -19.14
CA LYS A 530 4.98 -15.53 -18.51
C LYS A 530 5.61 -14.63 -19.60
N VAL A 531 5.14 -13.38 -19.68
CA VAL A 531 5.49 -12.38 -20.71
C VAL A 531 6.51 -11.38 -20.15
N LEU A 532 7.73 -11.38 -20.67
CA LEU A 532 8.86 -10.59 -20.18
C LEU A 532 9.33 -9.54 -21.21
N HIS A 533 9.78 -8.37 -20.75
CA HIS A 533 10.26 -7.30 -21.64
C HIS A 533 11.78 -7.38 -21.88
N LYS A 534 12.20 -7.55 -23.14
CA LYS A 534 13.63 -7.62 -23.56
C LYS A 534 14.43 -6.41 -23.07
N LYS A 535 13.89 -5.19 -23.26
CA LYS A 535 14.48 -3.92 -22.79
C LYS A 535 14.78 -3.93 -21.28
N THR A 536 13.91 -4.53 -20.47
CA THR A 536 14.06 -4.64 -19.00
C THR A 536 15.10 -5.70 -18.60
N ILE A 537 15.14 -6.84 -19.31
CA ILE A 537 16.12 -7.91 -19.08
C ILE A 537 17.54 -7.41 -19.39
N LEU A 538 17.73 -6.80 -20.57
CA LEU A 538 19.02 -6.26 -21.02
C LEU A 538 19.51 -5.13 -20.09
N LYS A 539 18.64 -4.19 -19.70
CA LYS A 539 18.97 -3.09 -18.76
C LYS A 539 19.44 -3.61 -17.39
N LYS A 540 19.00 -4.79 -16.97
CA LYS A 540 19.41 -5.45 -15.71
C LYS A 540 20.60 -6.42 -15.88
N LYS A 541 20.98 -6.77 -17.11
CA LYS A 541 21.99 -7.80 -17.47
C LYS A 541 21.59 -9.24 -17.09
N GLU A 542 20.28 -9.52 -17.08
CA GLU A 542 19.71 -10.79 -16.60
C GLU A 542 19.43 -11.80 -17.74
N GLN A 543 19.88 -11.49 -18.96
CA GLN A 543 19.73 -12.29 -20.19
C GLN A 543 20.13 -13.76 -19.98
N ASN A 544 21.28 -14.01 -19.34
CA ASN A 544 21.81 -15.35 -19.13
C ASN A 544 20.92 -16.20 -18.21
N HIS A 545 20.25 -15.59 -17.21
CA HIS A 545 19.31 -16.29 -16.34
C HIS A 545 18.02 -16.66 -17.08
N ILE A 546 17.51 -15.78 -17.95
CA ILE A 546 16.32 -16.08 -18.76
C ILE A 546 16.60 -17.17 -19.81
N MET A 547 17.79 -17.18 -20.42
CA MET A 547 18.19 -18.26 -21.32
C MET A 547 18.46 -19.58 -20.58
N ALA A 548 18.98 -19.53 -19.34
CA ALA A 548 19.12 -20.72 -18.49
C ALA A 548 17.76 -21.28 -18.06
N GLU A 549 16.80 -20.43 -17.67
CA GLU A 549 15.41 -20.83 -17.37
C GLU A 549 14.80 -21.58 -18.57
N ARG A 550 14.93 -20.99 -19.77
CA ARG A 550 14.49 -21.59 -21.03
C ARG A 550 15.17 -22.92 -21.33
N ASN A 551 16.47 -23.04 -21.13
CA ASN A 551 17.19 -24.30 -21.40
C ASN A 551 16.86 -25.41 -20.41
N VAL A 552 16.70 -25.09 -19.12
CA VAL A 552 16.25 -26.04 -18.08
C VAL A 552 14.87 -26.60 -18.42
N LEU A 553 13.91 -25.71 -18.69
CA LEU A 553 12.53 -26.11 -19.02
C LEU A 553 12.45 -26.96 -20.31
N LEU A 554 13.38 -26.77 -21.25
CA LEU A 554 13.41 -27.48 -22.53
C LEU A 554 14.17 -28.82 -22.52
N LYS A 555 14.73 -29.26 -21.39
CA LYS A 555 15.28 -30.63 -21.25
C LYS A 555 14.20 -31.71 -21.12
N ASN A 556 12.99 -31.43 -21.65
CA ASN A 556 11.82 -32.29 -21.62
C ASN A 556 11.55 -32.86 -20.21
N VAL A 557 11.43 -31.94 -19.24
CA VAL A 557 11.35 -32.18 -17.79
C VAL A 557 9.99 -32.79 -17.43
N LYS A 558 9.72 -34.00 -17.92
CA LYS A 558 8.46 -34.75 -17.72
C LYS A 558 8.43 -35.37 -16.31
N HIS A 559 8.09 -34.55 -15.31
CA HIS A 559 7.88 -34.98 -13.92
C HIS A 559 6.54 -34.44 -13.39
N PRO A 560 5.71 -35.27 -12.70
CA PRO A 560 4.33 -34.94 -12.30
C PRO A 560 4.18 -33.76 -11.32
N PHE A 561 5.27 -33.29 -10.72
CA PHE A 561 5.33 -32.21 -9.74
C PHE A 561 6.24 -31.04 -10.15
N LEU A 562 6.60 -30.94 -11.44
CA LEU A 562 7.34 -29.82 -12.04
C LEU A 562 6.48 -29.16 -13.13
N VAL A 563 6.56 -27.84 -13.31
CA VAL A 563 5.81 -27.16 -14.38
C VAL A 563 6.39 -27.46 -15.77
N GLY A 564 5.54 -27.85 -16.71
CA GLY A 564 5.89 -28.02 -18.11
C GLY A 564 5.98 -26.69 -18.86
N LEU A 565 6.85 -26.64 -19.86
CA LEU A 565 6.94 -25.59 -20.87
C LEU A 565 6.42 -26.13 -22.20
N HIS A 566 5.31 -25.57 -22.69
CA HIS A 566 4.70 -25.95 -23.95
C HIS A 566 5.30 -25.19 -25.12
N TYR A 567 5.44 -23.86 -24.99
CA TYR A 567 5.97 -23.00 -26.06
C TYR A 567 6.86 -21.90 -25.46
N SER A 568 7.94 -21.55 -26.15
CA SER A 568 8.61 -20.27 -25.93
C SER A 568 8.71 -19.50 -27.25
N PHE A 569 8.31 -18.24 -27.27
CA PHE A 569 8.37 -17.41 -28.48
C PHE A 569 8.65 -15.94 -28.14
N GLN A 570 8.95 -15.14 -29.16
CA GLN A 570 9.42 -13.77 -28.97
C GLN A 570 8.90 -12.81 -30.04
N THR A 571 8.68 -11.57 -29.65
CA THR A 571 8.48 -10.44 -30.58
C THR A 571 9.72 -9.54 -30.55
N THR A 572 9.68 -8.42 -31.27
CA THR A 572 10.72 -7.38 -31.23
C THR A 572 11.00 -6.87 -29.81
N GLU A 573 9.97 -6.76 -28.96
CA GLU A 573 10.09 -6.20 -27.61
C GLU A 573 10.03 -7.21 -26.46
N LYS A 574 9.42 -8.39 -26.66
CA LYS A 574 9.00 -9.29 -25.57
C LYS A 574 9.43 -10.74 -25.80
N LEU A 575 9.53 -11.47 -24.70
CA LEU A 575 9.67 -12.92 -24.63
C LEU A 575 8.42 -13.51 -23.97
N TYR A 576 7.99 -14.67 -24.41
CA TYR A 576 6.82 -15.39 -23.91
C TYR A 576 7.23 -16.82 -23.57
N PHE A 577 6.94 -17.26 -22.35
CA PHE A 577 6.91 -18.68 -21.98
C PHE A 577 5.45 -19.08 -21.78
N VAL A 578 5.01 -20.17 -22.38
CA VAL A 578 3.67 -20.75 -22.20
C VAL A 578 3.82 -22.00 -21.35
N LEU A 579 3.43 -21.89 -20.07
CA LEU A 579 3.57 -22.92 -19.05
C LEU A 579 2.22 -23.55 -18.70
N ASP A 580 2.22 -24.68 -17.99
CA ASP A 580 0.99 -25.24 -17.41
C ASP A 580 0.25 -24.21 -16.53
N TYR A 581 -1.08 -24.20 -16.60
CA TYR A 581 -1.91 -23.42 -15.69
C TYR A 581 -2.25 -24.20 -14.43
N VAL A 582 -1.89 -23.64 -13.26
CA VAL A 582 -1.99 -24.30 -11.96
C VAL A 582 -2.82 -23.42 -11.01
N ASN A 583 -4.05 -23.83 -10.70
CA ASN A 583 -5.09 -22.95 -10.12
C ASN A 583 -5.51 -23.24 -8.67
N GLY A 584 -4.87 -24.20 -8.00
CA GLY A 584 -5.01 -24.40 -6.56
C GLY A 584 -4.30 -23.34 -5.72
N GLY A 585 -3.43 -22.52 -6.33
CA GLY A 585 -2.74 -21.38 -5.71
C GLY A 585 -1.44 -21.74 -5.00
N GLU A 586 -0.76 -20.71 -4.48
CA GLU A 586 0.52 -20.86 -3.75
C GLU A 586 0.36 -21.63 -2.42
N LEU A 587 1.31 -22.51 -2.11
CA LEU A 587 1.41 -23.15 -0.80
C LEU A 587 1.56 -22.10 0.32
N PHE A 588 2.26 -21.00 0.04
CA PHE A 588 2.36 -19.83 0.91
C PHE A 588 0.98 -19.30 1.33
N PHE A 589 0.05 -19.11 0.37
CA PHE A 589 -1.29 -18.59 0.65
C PHE A 589 -2.06 -19.50 1.62
N HIS A 590 -2.06 -20.81 1.38
CA HIS A 590 -2.74 -21.79 2.25
C HIS A 590 -2.09 -21.89 3.63
N LEU A 591 -0.75 -21.84 3.69
CA LEU A 591 0.00 -21.91 4.94
C LEU A 591 -0.21 -20.66 5.80
N GLN A 592 -0.23 -19.46 5.20
CA GLN A 592 -0.56 -18.21 5.90
C GLN A 592 -2.01 -18.21 6.43
N ARG A 593 -2.96 -18.82 5.70
CA ARG A 593 -4.37 -18.94 6.14
C ARG A 593 -4.55 -19.91 7.31
N GLU A 594 -3.88 -21.06 7.27
CA GLU A 594 -4.00 -22.11 8.29
C GLU A 594 -2.99 -21.97 9.45
N ARG A 595 -2.03 -21.04 9.33
CA ARG A 595 -0.86 -20.80 10.20
C ARG A 595 0.16 -21.94 10.21
N CYS A 596 -0.27 -23.19 10.33
CA CYS A 596 0.60 -24.36 10.15
C CYS A 596 -0.21 -25.59 9.74
N PHE A 597 0.43 -26.51 9.02
CA PHE A 597 -0.18 -27.76 8.58
C PHE A 597 0.03 -28.89 9.60
N ARG A 598 -0.92 -29.83 9.61
CA ARG A 598 -0.77 -31.09 10.34
C ARG A 598 0.33 -31.95 9.71
N GLU A 599 1.04 -32.72 10.53
CA GLU A 599 2.20 -33.50 10.10
C GLU A 599 1.95 -34.41 8.87
N PRO A 600 0.79 -35.09 8.70
CA PRO A 600 0.52 -35.86 7.49
C PRO A 600 0.46 -35.01 6.20
N ARG A 601 -0.07 -33.78 6.27
CA ARG A 601 -0.13 -32.85 5.13
C ARG A 601 1.26 -32.31 4.78
N ALA A 602 2.03 -31.92 5.80
CA ALA A 602 3.41 -31.48 5.63
C ALA A 602 4.31 -32.61 5.08
N ARG A 603 4.12 -33.86 5.54
CA ARG A 603 4.79 -35.06 5.04
C ARG A 603 4.49 -35.31 3.56
N PHE A 604 3.21 -35.26 3.17
CA PHE A 604 2.77 -35.49 1.79
C PHE A 604 3.43 -34.48 0.84
N TYR A 605 3.27 -33.17 1.08
CA TYR A 605 3.89 -32.14 0.24
C TYR A 605 5.42 -32.21 0.24
N ALA A 606 6.06 -32.48 1.38
CA ALA A 606 7.51 -32.64 1.43
C ALA A 606 8.01 -33.86 0.63
N ALA A 607 7.19 -34.92 0.48
CA ALA A 607 7.52 -36.06 -0.36
C ALA A 607 7.40 -35.71 -1.86
N GLU A 608 6.34 -35.01 -2.27
CA GLU A 608 6.17 -34.55 -3.67
C GLU A 608 7.31 -33.62 -4.08
N VAL A 609 7.63 -32.62 -3.24
CA VAL A 609 8.79 -31.73 -3.43
C VAL A 609 10.11 -32.51 -3.46
N ALA A 610 10.31 -33.48 -2.56
CA ALA A 610 11.55 -34.27 -2.55
C ALA A 610 11.72 -35.11 -3.82
N SER A 611 10.63 -35.69 -4.35
CA SER A 611 10.65 -36.40 -5.63
C SER A 611 11.01 -35.47 -6.79
N ALA A 612 10.45 -34.25 -6.81
CA ALA A 612 10.70 -33.24 -7.81
C ALA A 612 12.16 -32.74 -7.82
N ILE A 613 12.72 -32.44 -6.63
CA ILE A 613 14.12 -32.06 -6.47
C ILE A 613 15.06 -33.22 -6.82
N GLY A 614 14.76 -34.45 -6.37
CA GLY A 614 15.54 -35.64 -6.71
C GLY A 614 15.59 -35.95 -8.21
N TYR A 615 14.50 -35.66 -8.93
CA TYR A 615 14.47 -35.75 -10.40
C TYR A 615 15.40 -34.70 -11.04
N LEU A 616 15.34 -33.43 -10.63
CA LEU A 616 16.28 -32.40 -11.10
C LEU A 616 17.75 -32.74 -10.81
N HIS A 617 18.04 -33.28 -9.63
CA HIS A 617 19.38 -33.72 -9.26
C HIS A 617 19.89 -34.89 -10.12
N SER A 618 19.00 -35.76 -10.60
CA SER A 618 19.36 -36.84 -11.54
C SER A 618 19.69 -36.33 -12.95
N LEU A 619 19.19 -35.15 -13.32
CA LEU A 619 19.54 -34.42 -14.55
C LEU A 619 20.75 -33.47 -14.38
N ASN A 620 21.45 -33.53 -13.24
CA ASN A 620 22.52 -32.59 -12.84
C ASN A 620 22.08 -31.12 -12.87
N ILE A 621 20.85 -30.85 -12.41
CA ILE A 621 20.26 -29.51 -12.23
C ILE A 621 20.00 -29.28 -10.73
N ILE A 622 20.45 -28.15 -10.20
CA ILE A 622 20.10 -27.67 -8.85
C ILE A 622 19.14 -26.48 -8.96
N TYR A 623 18.20 -26.35 -8.02
CA TYR A 623 17.02 -25.48 -8.12
C TYR A 623 17.20 -24.12 -7.41
N ARG A 624 17.74 -24.12 -6.19
CA ARG A 624 18.27 -22.98 -5.41
C ARG A 624 17.31 -21.88 -4.91
N ASP A 625 16.01 -21.92 -5.19
CA ASP A 625 15.05 -20.95 -4.62
C ASP A 625 13.74 -21.60 -4.14
N LEU A 626 13.87 -22.79 -3.53
CA LEU A 626 12.75 -23.56 -2.97
C LEU A 626 12.18 -22.88 -1.73
N LYS A 627 10.95 -22.37 -1.87
CA LYS A 627 10.19 -21.60 -0.88
C LYS A 627 8.67 -21.75 -1.15
N PRO A 628 7.77 -21.54 -0.17
CA PRO A 628 6.34 -21.78 -0.34
C PRO A 628 5.65 -20.94 -1.43
N GLU A 629 6.24 -19.81 -1.85
CA GLU A 629 5.73 -18.97 -2.96
C GLU A 629 5.98 -19.59 -4.35
N ASN A 630 7.02 -20.42 -4.53
CA ASN A 630 7.30 -21.11 -5.80
C ASN A 630 6.61 -22.48 -5.92
N ILE A 631 5.96 -22.92 -4.84
CA ILE A 631 5.31 -24.21 -4.71
C ILE A 631 3.81 -23.98 -4.88
N LEU A 632 3.24 -24.39 -6.01
CA LEU A 632 1.80 -24.26 -6.28
C LEU A 632 1.06 -25.57 -6.01
N LEU A 633 -0.27 -25.50 -5.86
CA LEU A 633 -1.16 -26.65 -5.84
C LEU A 633 -1.96 -26.74 -7.15
N ASP A 634 -2.06 -27.94 -7.74
CA ASP A 634 -2.96 -28.21 -8.86
C ASP A 634 -4.44 -28.29 -8.42
N CYS A 635 -5.34 -28.52 -9.38
CA CYS A 635 -6.79 -28.57 -9.11
C CYS A 635 -7.22 -29.74 -8.20
N GLN A 636 -6.40 -30.78 -8.06
CA GLN A 636 -6.64 -31.93 -7.18
C GLN A 636 -6.01 -31.73 -5.80
N GLY A 637 -4.93 -30.96 -5.73
CA GLY A 637 -4.20 -30.62 -4.50
C GLY A 637 -2.77 -31.18 -4.43
N HIS A 638 -2.22 -31.69 -5.53
CA HIS A 638 -0.81 -32.08 -5.62
C HIS A 638 0.08 -30.85 -5.83
N ILE A 639 1.35 -30.96 -5.44
CA ILE A 639 2.37 -29.93 -5.61
C ILE A 639 2.82 -29.81 -7.09
N VAL A 640 3.04 -28.57 -7.54
CA VAL A 640 3.81 -28.25 -8.76
C VAL A 640 4.86 -27.18 -8.45
N LEU A 641 6.14 -27.47 -8.69
CA LEU A 641 7.23 -26.49 -8.57
C LEU A 641 7.29 -25.61 -9.83
N THR A 642 7.50 -24.31 -9.62
CA THR A 642 7.52 -23.27 -10.67
C THR A 642 8.78 -22.40 -10.63
N ASP A 643 8.89 -21.42 -11.52
CA ASP A 643 9.95 -20.38 -11.58
C ASP A 643 11.40 -20.91 -11.51
N PHE A 644 11.88 -21.47 -12.63
CA PHE A 644 13.20 -22.10 -12.75
C PHE A 644 14.34 -21.09 -12.97
N GLY A 645 14.08 -19.78 -12.84
CA GLY A 645 15.00 -18.69 -13.15
C GLY A 645 16.29 -18.62 -12.31
N LEU A 646 16.37 -19.38 -11.21
CA LEU A 646 17.59 -19.52 -10.39
C LEU A 646 18.21 -20.92 -10.44
N CYS A 647 17.72 -21.82 -11.31
CA CYS A 647 18.33 -23.13 -11.52
C CYS A 647 19.79 -23.02 -12.04
N LYS A 648 20.57 -24.09 -11.89
CA LYS A 648 21.92 -24.21 -12.46
C LYS A 648 22.16 -25.65 -12.92
N GLU A 649 22.50 -25.77 -14.21
CA GLU A 649 22.77 -27.01 -14.91
C GLU A 649 24.26 -27.40 -14.87
N GLY A 650 24.57 -28.68 -15.13
CA GLY A 650 25.93 -29.21 -15.19
C GLY A 650 26.50 -29.61 -13.83
N MET A 651 25.69 -29.60 -12.78
CA MET A 651 26.10 -29.85 -11.40
C MET A 651 26.30 -31.34 -11.13
N GLU A 652 27.30 -31.95 -11.77
CA GLU A 652 27.73 -33.33 -11.51
C GLU A 652 28.20 -33.52 -10.06
N GLN A 653 28.48 -34.76 -9.65
CA GLN A 653 28.68 -35.11 -8.23
C GLN A 653 29.91 -34.43 -7.58
N GLU A 654 30.87 -33.97 -8.39
CA GLU A 654 32.07 -33.23 -7.93
C GLU A 654 32.02 -31.73 -8.27
N GLU A 655 31.02 -31.25 -9.03
CA GLU A 655 30.89 -29.83 -9.36
C GLU A 655 30.38 -29.01 -8.17
N THR A 656 30.92 -27.80 -8.02
CA THR A 656 30.45 -26.81 -7.04
C THR A 656 30.26 -25.45 -7.70
N THR A 657 29.30 -24.67 -7.20
CA THR A 657 29.06 -23.30 -7.65
C THR A 657 29.20 -22.30 -6.50
N SER A 658 29.41 -21.03 -6.84
CA SER A 658 29.67 -19.95 -5.88
C SER A 658 28.75 -18.73 -6.07
N THR A 659 27.69 -18.87 -6.87
CA THR A 659 26.68 -17.82 -7.07
C THR A 659 25.92 -17.56 -5.77
N PHE A 660 25.97 -16.33 -5.26
CA PHE A 660 25.11 -15.92 -4.14
C PHE A 660 23.70 -15.59 -4.67
N CYS A 661 22.78 -16.53 -4.54
CA CYS A 661 21.38 -16.43 -4.99
C CYS A 661 20.44 -17.19 -4.03
N GLY A 662 19.12 -17.07 -4.25
CA GLY A 662 18.07 -17.61 -3.37
C GLY A 662 17.43 -16.55 -2.46
N THR A 663 16.36 -16.93 -1.76
CA THR A 663 15.57 -16.04 -0.90
C THR A 663 16.07 -16.05 0.56
N PRO A 664 16.29 -14.88 1.21
CA PRO A 664 17.03 -14.76 2.47
C PRO A 664 16.59 -15.69 3.61
N GLU A 665 15.28 -15.90 3.75
CA GLU A 665 14.66 -16.75 4.77
C GLU A 665 15.06 -18.24 4.68
N TYR A 666 15.51 -18.70 3.50
CA TYR A 666 15.80 -20.12 3.19
C TYR A 666 17.27 -20.40 2.83
N LEU A 667 18.14 -19.38 2.78
CA LEU A 667 19.55 -19.54 2.37
C LEU A 667 20.31 -20.53 3.26
N ALA A 668 21.09 -21.43 2.64
CA ALA A 668 21.92 -22.37 3.35
C ALA A 668 23.20 -21.71 3.94
N PRO A 669 23.75 -22.21 5.07
CA PRO A 669 24.88 -21.58 5.77
C PRO A 669 26.14 -21.41 4.90
N GLU A 670 26.44 -22.37 4.03
CA GLU A 670 27.54 -22.33 3.07
C GLU A 670 27.41 -21.20 2.03
N VAL A 671 26.18 -20.93 1.55
CA VAL A 671 25.89 -19.80 0.65
C VAL A 671 26.12 -18.47 1.36
N LEU A 672 25.69 -18.35 2.63
CA LEU A 672 25.95 -17.17 3.47
C LEU A 672 27.45 -16.96 3.74
N LYS A 673 28.20 -18.05 3.99
CA LYS A 673 29.67 -18.06 4.11
C LYS A 673 30.39 -17.78 2.78
N LYS A 674 29.67 -17.81 1.64
CA LYS A 674 30.20 -17.70 0.26
C LYS A 674 31.21 -18.80 -0.06
N GLN A 675 31.00 -19.98 0.51
CA GLN A 675 31.75 -21.18 0.18
C GLN A 675 31.21 -21.80 -1.12
N PRO A 676 32.03 -22.54 -1.89
CA PRO A 676 31.51 -23.36 -2.98
C PRO A 676 30.50 -24.38 -2.45
N TYR A 677 29.35 -24.47 -3.09
CA TYR A 677 28.25 -25.35 -2.68
C TYR A 677 27.76 -26.22 -3.83
N ASP A 678 27.09 -27.30 -3.47
CA ASP A 678 26.62 -28.37 -4.35
C ASP A 678 25.08 -28.53 -4.23
N ARG A 679 24.54 -29.64 -4.73
CA ARG A 679 23.11 -29.99 -4.69
C ARG A 679 22.48 -30.07 -3.29
N THR A 680 23.28 -30.20 -2.22
CA THR A 680 22.75 -30.28 -0.85
C THR A 680 22.09 -29.00 -0.33
N VAL A 681 22.22 -27.86 -1.03
CA VAL A 681 21.49 -26.63 -0.68
C VAL A 681 19.97 -26.79 -0.82
N ASP A 682 19.49 -27.57 -1.80
CA ASP A 682 18.06 -27.76 -2.01
C ASP A 682 17.44 -28.66 -0.93
N TRP A 683 18.23 -29.59 -0.36
CA TRP A 683 17.83 -30.36 0.84
C TRP A 683 17.75 -29.49 2.10
N TRP A 684 18.59 -28.46 2.24
CA TRP A 684 18.43 -27.44 3.30
C TRP A 684 17.14 -26.64 3.11
N CYS A 685 16.85 -26.18 1.89
CA CYS A 685 15.62 -25.45 1.58
C CYS A 685 14.37 -26.32 1.82
N LEU A 686 14.39 -27.60 1.47
CA LEU A 686 13.32 -28.56 1.82
C LEU A 686 13.13 -28.65 3.34
N GLY A 687 14.22 -28.70 4.11
CA GLY A 687 14.18 -28.67 5.57
C GLY A 687 13.55 -27.39 6.13
N ALA A 688 13.84 -26.23 5.52
CA ALA A 688 13.30 -24.95 5.93
C ALA A 688 11.80 -24.82 5.60
N VAL A 689 11.38 -25.27 4.41
CA VAL A 689 9.96 -25.33 3.99
C VAL A 689 9.17 -26.34 4.84
N LEU A 690 9.72 -27.52 5.12
CA LEU A 690 9.09 -28.52 6.01
C LEU A 690 8.95 -27.98 7.45
N TYR A 691 9.96 -27.27 7.95
CA TYR A 691 9.87 -26.58 9.24
C TYR A 691 8.74 -25.53 9.22
N GLU A 692 8.69 -24.66 8.21
CA GLU A 692 7.65 -23.64 8.10
C GLU A 692 6.25 -24.25 7.98
N MET A 693 6.07 -25.32 7.20
CA MET A 693 4.82 -26.07 7.17
C MET A 693 4.40 -26.59 8.55
N LEU A 694 5.34 -27.01 9.40
CA LEU A 694 5.06 -27.58 10.72
C LEU A 694 4.91 -26.53 11.83
N PHE A 695 5.48 -25.33 11.68
CA PHE A 695 5.59 -24.32 12.75
C PHE A 695 5.11 -22.90 12.38
N GLY A 696 4.83 -22.63 11.10
CA GLY A 696 4.26 -21.39 10.60
C GLY A 696 5.22 -20.23 10.32
N LEU A 697 6.52 -20.41 10.61
CA LEU A 697 7.60 -19.47 10.26
C LEU A 697 8.89 -20.26 9.95
N PRO A 698 9.79 -19.74 9.09
CA PRO A 698 11.10 -20.35 8.83
C PRO A 698 11.97 -20.48 10.10
N PRO A 699 12.84 -21.52 10.20
CA PRO A 699 13.49 -21.95 11.44
C PRO A 699 14.40 -20.92 12.12
N PHE A 700 14.91 -19.96 11.35
CA PHE A 700 15.88 -18.96 11.82
C PHE A 700 15.38 -17.51 11.65
N TYR A 701 14.09 -17.34 11.32
CA TYR A 701 13.48 -16.07 10.93
C TYR A 701 13.70 -14.92 11.92
N SER A 702 13.93 -13.72 11.37
CA SER A 702 14.04 -12.46 12.11
C SER A 702 13.57 -11.30 11.22
N ARG A 703 13.07 -10.22 11.84
CA ARG A 703 12.73 -8.97 11.12
C ARG A 703 13.96 -8.21 10.64
N ASP A 704 15.10 -8.41 11.30
CA ASP A 704 16.41 -7.98 10.81
C ASP A 704 17.08 -9.14 10.06
N VAL A 705 17.42 -8.88 8.80
CA VAL A 705 18.11 -9.83 7.91
C VAL A 705 19.54 -10.11 8.40
N SER A 706 20.21 -9.16 9.06
CA SER A 706 21.55 -9.40 9.62
C SER A 706 21.49 -10.42 10.77
N GLN A 707 20.57 -10.24 11.72
CA GLN A 707 20.29 -11.22 12.77
C GLN A 707 19.74 -12.55 12.21
N MET A 708 19.01 -12.54 11.09
CA MET A 708 18.56 -13.77 10.44
C MET A 708 19.74 -14.58 9.87
N TYR A 709 20.69 -13.92 9.21
CA TYR A 709 21.91 -14.58 8.73
C TYR A 709 22.76 -15.10 9.89
N ASP A 710 22.90 -14.35 10.98
CA ASP A 710 23.55 -14.83 12.21
C ASP A 710 22.84 -16.05 12.82
N ASN A 711 21.51 -16.06 12.86
CA ASN A 711 20.72 -17.22 13.29
C ASN A 711 21.00 -18.45 12.39
N ILE A 712 20.98 -18.28 11.07
CA ILE A 712 21.25 -19.36 10.11
C ILE A 712 22.67 -19.91 10.30
N LEU A 713 23.66 -19.05 10.57
CA LEU A 713 25.05 -19.45 10.75
C LEU A 713 25.33 -20.11 12.11
N HIS A 714 24.78 -19.58 13.21
CA HIS A 714 25.24 -19.91 14.57
C HIS A 714 24.16 -20.48 15.51
N LYS A 715 22.91 -20.01 15.42
CA LYS A 715 21.85 -20.41 16.35
C LYS A 715 21.46 -21.89 16.16
N PRO A 716 21.38 -22.72 17.21
CA PRO A 716 20.94 -24.11 17.09
C PRO A 716 19.46 -24.17 16.66
N LEU A 717 19.09 -25.19 15.88
CA LEU A 717 17.71 -25.45 15.53
C LEU A 717 16.87 -25.61 16.80
N GLN A 718 15.70 -24.97 16.84
CA GLN A 718 14.74 -25.09 17.94
C GLN A 718 13.52 -25.82 17.42
N ILE A 719 13.12 -26.92 18.07
CA ILE A 719 11.92 -27.68 17.71
C ILE A 719 11.01 -27.65 18.95
N GLN A 720 9.88 -26.95 18.86
CA GLN A 720 9.04 -26.62 20.02
C GLN A 720 7.73 -27.41 20.02
N GLY A 721 7.34 -27.94 21.18
CA GLY A 721 6.09 -28.68 21.37
C GLY A 721 6.14 -30.14 20.87
N THR A 722 4.98 -30.77 20.83
CA THR A 722 4.82 -32.21 20.59
C THR A 722 4.69 -32.54 19.09
N LYS A 723 5.84 -32.72 18.42
CA LYS A 723 5.94 -33.38 17.10
C LYS A 723 6.40 -34.84 17.26
N THR A 724 6.27 -35.67 16.23
CA THR A 724 6.83 -37.03 16.27
C THR A 724 8.35 -37.02 16.27
N VAL A 725 8.98 -38.06 16.85
CA VAL A 725 10.45 -38.22 16.81
C VAL A 725 10.97 -38.19 15.37
N ALA A 726 10.26 -38.85 14.44
CA ALA A 726 10.59 -38.86 13.02
C ALA A 726 10.54 -37.46 12.38
N ALA A 727 9.61 -36.58 12.79
CA ALA A 727 9.55 -35.19 12.34
C ALA A 727 10.66 -34.32 12.93
N CYS A 728 11.11 -34.61 14.16
CA CYS A 728 12.29 -33.96 14.74
C CYS A 728 13.58 -34.38 14.01
N ASP A 729 13.72 -35.68 13.73
CA ASP A 729 14.90 -36.31 13.12
C ASP A 729 15.13 -35.83 11.68
N ILE A 730 14.08 -35.82 10.82
CA ILE A 730 14.19 -35.32 9.44
C ILE A 730 14.60 -33.83 9.41
N LEU A 731 14.10 -33.03 10.34
CA LEU A 731 14.44 -31.61 10.43
C LEU A 731 15.88 -31.39 10.89
N GLN A 732 16.38 -32.19 11.83
CA GLN A 732 17.78 -32.15 12.27
C GLN A 732 18.75 -32.61 11.16
N GLY A 733 18.36 -33.61 10.37
CA GLY A 733 19.11 -34.09 9.21
C GLY A 733 19.19 -33.06 8.07
N LEU A 734 18.04 -32.49 7.66
CA LEU A 734 17.96 -31.53 6.56
C LEU A 734 18.55 -30.14 6.93
N LEU A 735 18.33 -29.66 8.16
CA LEU A 735 18.84 -28.36 8.64
C LEU A 735 20.20 -28.48 9.33
N HIS A 736 21.00 -29.49 8.96
CA HIS A 736 22.38 -29.60 9.43
C HIS A 736 23.26 -28.51 8.77
N LYS A 737 23.97 -27.73 9.60
CA LYS A 737 24.72 -26.53 9.18
C LYS A 737 26.05 -26.81 8.46
N ASP A 738 26.50 -28.06 8.47
CA ASP A 738 27.59 -28.58 7.65
C ASP A 738 26.99 -29.45 6.55
N GLN A 739 27.20 -29.05 5.30
CA GLN A 739 26.61 -29.68 4.11
C GLN A 739 27.05 -31.15 3.95
N LYS A 740 28.28 -31.50 4.36
CA LYS A 740 28.81 -32.88 4.23
C LYS A 740 28.19 -33.87 5.22
N ARG A 741 27.47 -33.35 6.21
CA ARG A 741 26.76 -34.09 7.26
C ARG A 741 25.24 -33.93 7.18
N ARG A 742 24.74 -33.21 6.18
CA ARG A 742 23.32 -33.03 5.91
C ARG A 742 22.72 -34.31 5.33
N LEU A 743 21.45 -34.57 5.63
CA LEU A 743 20.72 -35.66 4.97
C LEU A 743 20.57 -35.32 3.48
N GLY A 744 20.88 -36.29 2.61
CA GLY A 744 21.01 -36.09 1.17
C GLY A 744 22.45 -35.81 0.70
N ALA A 745 23.45 -35.85 1.59
CA ALA A 745 24.85 -35.58 1.21
C ALA A 745 25.60 -36.78 0.61
N LYS A 746 25.16 -38.03 0.85
CA LYS A 746 25.89 -39.23 0.39
C LYS A 746 25.28 -39.89 -0.84
N THR A 747 23.96 -40.08 -0.81
CA THR A 747 23.18 -40.75 -1.87
C THR A 747 21.97 -39.91 -2.32
N ASP A 748 22.04 -38.59 -2.06
CA ASP A 748 21.07 -37.60 -2.51
C ASP A 748 19.62 -37.99 -2.15
N PHE A 749 18.68 -37.95 -3.10
CA PHE A 749 17.27 -38.28 -2.88
C PHE A 749 17.06 -39.65 -2.22
N LEU A 750 17.96 -40.63 -2.37
CA LEU A 750 17.80 -41.95 -1.76
C LEU A 750 17.91 -41.91 -0.22
N GLU A 751 18.71 -41.00 0.35
CA GLU A 751 18.77 -40.76 1.80
C GLU A 751 17.46 -40.14 2.31
N ILE A 752 16.83 -39.26 1.51
CA ILE A 752 15.53 -38.64 1.81
C ILE A 752 14.41 -39.69 1.73
N LYS A 753 14.38 -40.46 0.63
CA LYS A 753 13.37 -41.47 0.30
C LYS A 753 13.23 -42.55 1.38
N ASN A 754 14.36 -42.96 1.95
CA ASN A 754 14.43 -44.03 2.95
C ASN A 754 14.29 -43.53 4.40
N HIS A 755 14.16 -42.22 4.63
CA HIS A 755 14.07 -41.67 5.98
C HIS A 755 12.75 -42.06 6.67
N VAL A 756 12.80 -42.44 7.95
CA VAL A 756 11.64 -42.96 8.72
C VAL A 756 10.41 -42.04 8.69
N PHE A 757 10.62 -40.73 8.60
CA PHE A 757 9.55 -39.74 8.42
C PHE A 757 8.66 -39.99 7.20
N PHE A 758 9.20 -40.53 6.11
CA PHE A 758 8.45 -40.83 4.89
C PHE A 758 7.98 -42.29 4.79
N SER A 759 8.22 -43.14 5.80
CA SER A 759 7.76 -44.54 5.80
C SER A 759 6.25 -44.78 5.53
N PRO A 760 5.30 -43.85 5.79
CA PRO A 760 3.90 -44.01 5.40
C PRO A 760 3.60 -43.74 3.91
N ILE A 761 4.59 -43.36 3.09
CA ILE A 761 4.40 -42.94 1.69
C ILE A 761 4.92 -44.05 0.75
N ASN A 762 4.04 -44.62 -0.07
CA ASN A 762 4.50 -45.38 -1.23
C ASN A 762 4.94 -44.40 -2.33
N TRP A 763 6.23 -44.35 -2.60
CA TRP A 763 6.82 -43.44 -3.58
C TRP A 763 6.41 -43.73 -5.04
N ASP A 764 5.99 -44.96 -5.38
CA ASP A 764 5.46 -45.25 -6.72
C ASP A 764 4.03 -44.69 -6.89
N ASP A 765 3.16 -44.91 -5.90
CA ASP A 765 1.81 -44.34 -5.90
C ASP A 765 1.83 -42.81 -5.79
N LEU A 766 2.82 -42.24 -5.10
CA LEU A 766 3.05 -40.80 -5.05
C LEU A 766 3.39 -40.28 -6.46
N TYR A 767 4.41 -40.83 -7.11
CA TYR A 767 4.83 -40.41 -8.45
C TYR A 767 3.69 -40.52 -9.47
N HIS A 768 2.92 -41.61 -9.44
CA HIS A 768 1.79 -41.81 -10.35
C HIS A 768 0.49 -41.09 -9.91
N LYS A 769 0.55 -40.12 -8.97
CA LYS A 769 -0.59 -39.37 -8.40
C LYS A 769 -1.77 -40.27 -7.93
N ARG A 770 -1.48 -41.50 -7.49
CA ARG A 770 -2.47 -42.45 -6.95
C ARG A 770 -2.79 -42.21 -5.46
N ILE A 771 -1.92 -41.52 -4.72
CA ILE A 771 -2.19 -41.09 -3.35
C ILE A 771 -3.03 -39.82 -3.37
N THR A 772 -4.28 -39.91 -2.89
CA THR A 772 -5.20 -38.76 -2.78
C THR A 772 -4.60 -37.63 -1.93
N PRO A 773 -4.55 -36.38 -2.43
CA PRO A 773 -4.06 -35.25 -1.65
C PRO A 773 -4.83 -35.03 -0.33
N PRO A 774 -4.13 -34.69 0.77
CA PRO A 774 -4.74 -34.46 2.09
C PRO A 774 -5.49 -33.13 2.21
N PHE A 775 -5.58 -32.38 1.11
CA PHE A 775 -6.30 -31.11 0.99
C PHE A 775 -6.69 -30.91 -0.48
N ASN A 776 -7.98 -30.68 -0.73
CA ASN A 776 -8.50 -30.28 -2.04
C ASN A 776 -8.68 -28.74 -2.03
N PRO A 777 -8.08 -27.99 -2.98
CA PRO A 777 -8.26 -26.53 -3.06
C PRO A 777 -9.69 -26.06 -3.32
N ASN A 778 -10.59 -26.95 -3.77
CA ASN A 778 -12.00 -26.66 -4.06
C ASN A 778 -12.16 -25.56 -5.13
N VAL A 779 -11.58 -25.79 -6.31
CA VAL A 779 -11.78 -24.98 -7.52
C VAL A 779 -13.01 -25.45 -8.29
N ALA A 780 -13.78 -24.54 -8.89
CA ALA A 780 -14.98 -24.86 -9.66
C ALA A 780 -14.71 -25.25 -11.13
N GLY A 781 -13.48 -25.06 -11.63
CA GLY A 781 -13.09 -25.48 -12.97
C GLY A 781 -11.77 -24.90 -13.48
N PRO A 782 -11.37 -25.20 -14.73
CA PRO A 782 -10.08 -24.79 -15.31
C PRO A 782 -9.85 -23.29 -15.49
N ALA A 783 -10.89 -22.46 -15.34
CA ALA A 783 -10.81 -21.00 -15.39
C ALA A 783 -11.03 -20.32 -14.02
N ASP A 784 -11.07 -21.09 -12.93
CA ASP A 784 -11.24 -20.54 -11.59
C ASP A 784 -10.01 -19.74 -11.15
N LEU A 785 -10.27 -18.58 -10.53
CA LEU A 785 -9.28 -17.59 -10.12
C LEU A 785 -9.29 -17.31 -8.61
N ARG A 786 -10.09 -18.03 -7.80
CA ARG A 786 -10.30 -17.76 -6.35
C ARG A 786 -9.04 -17.79 -5.47
N HIS A 787 -7.94 -18.34 -5.98
CA HIS A 787 -6.66 -18.47 -5.28
C HIS A 787 -5.57 -17.52 -5.79
N PHE A 788 -5.89 -16.65 -6.75
CA PHE A 788 -4.99 -15.59 -7.24
C PHE A 788 -5.36 -14.25 -6.59
N ASP A 789 -4.38 -13.36 -6.45
CA ASP A 789 -4.62 -12.07 -5.81
C ASP A 789 -5.57 -11.18 -6.66
N PRO A 790 -6.59 -10.55 -6.06
CA PRO A 790 -7.40 -9.53 -6.72
C PRO A 790 -6.59 -8.41 -7.38
N GLU A 791 -5.43 -8.01 -6.82
CA GLU A 791 -4.54 -7.01 -7.42
C GLU A 791 -4.12 -7.39 -8.85
N PHE A 792 -3.91 -8.68 -9.12
CA PHE A 792 -3.54 -9.18 -10.45
C PHE A 792 -4.78 -9.44 -11.31
N THR A 793 -5.80 -10.12 -10.77
CA THR A 793 -6.97 -10.53 -11.57
C THR A 793 -7.89 -9.37 -11.96
N GLN A 794 -7.73 -8.19 -11.35
CA GLN A 794 -8.36 -6.93 -11.78
C GLN A 794 -7.47 -6.11 -12.74
N GLU A 795 -6.18 -6.41 -12.88
CA GLU A 795 -5.27 -5.63 -13.73
C GLU A 795 -5.60 -5.84 -15.23
N ALA A 796 -5.78 -4.73 -15.96
CA ALA A 796 -6.10 -4.76 -17.39
C ALA A 796 -4.96 -5.37 -18.23
N ILE A 797 -5.34 -6.14 -19.25
CA ILE A 797 -4.40 -6.72 -20.21
C ILE A 797 -4.04 -5.65 -21.23
N SER A 798 -2.82 -5.12 -21.15
CA SER A 798 -2.32 -4.14 -22.11
C SER A 798 -2.38 -4.70 -23.53
N ALA A 799 -3.03 -3.98 -24.44
CA ALA A 799 -3.13 -4.35 -25.87
C ALA A 799 -1.76 -4.57 -26.55
N SER A 800 -0.67 -4.04 -25.96
CA SER A 800 0.70 -4.32 -26.40
C SER A 800 1.13 -5.79 -26.25
N ILE A 801 0.39 -6.61 -25.49
CA ILE A 801 0.64 -8.06 -25.29
C ILE A 801 0.04 -8.84 -26.48
N THR A 802 -1.12 -8.42 -26.97
CA THR A 802 -1.86 -9.10 -28.05
C THR A 802 -1.36 -8.72 -29.44
N ARG A 803 -0.81 -7.51 -29.63
CA ARG A 803 -0.29 -7.05 -30.92
C ARG A 803 1.12 -7.58 -31.20
N THR A 804 1.32 -8.21 -32.36
CA THR A 804 2.61 -8.24 -33.05
C THR A 804 2.87 -6.87 -33.68
N PRO A 805 3.98 -6.16 -33.36
CA PRO A 805 4.31 -4.91 -34.02
C PRO A 805 4.69 -5.15 -35.50
N ASP A 806 4.25 -4.26 -36.39
CA ASP A 806 4.65 -4.29 -37.80
C ASP A 806 6.16 -4.13 -37.98
N LEU A 807 6.69 -4.72 -39.05
CA LEU A 807 8.13 -4.78 -39.34
C LEU A 807 8.67 -3.46 -39.93
N ALA A 808 8.58 -2.38 -39.15
CA ALA A 808 9.16 -1.07 -39.47
C ALA A 808 10.01 -0.53 -38.31
N ALA A 809 11.31 -0.40 -38.57
CA ALA A 809 12.31 0.36 -37.79
C ALA A 809 12.54 0.00 -36.30
N SER A 810 13.53 -0.84 -36.00
CA SER A 810 14.60 -0.51 -35.01
C SER A 810 15.77 -1.52 -35.03
N SER A 811 16.86 -1.15 -34.36
CA SER A 811 18.20 -1.78 -34.40
C SER A 811 18.26 -3.30 -34.15
N SER A 812 19.04 -4.01 -34.98
CA SER A 812 19.31 -5.45 -34.92
C SER A 812 19.81 -5.99 -33.56
N SER A 813 20.69 -5.24 -32.89
CA SER A 813 21.45 -5.70 -31.71
C SER A 813 20.61 -6.17 -30.50
N ALA A 814 19.33 -5.78 -30.42
CA ALA A 814 18.41 -6.24 -29.37
C ALA A 814 17.67 -7.55 -29.72
N SER A 815 17.66 -7.95 -30.98
CA SER A 815 17.11 -9.23 -31.44
C SER A 815 18.12 -10.35 -31.27
N ASP A 816 19.36 -10.11 -31.69
CA ASP A 816 20.47 -11.09 -31.67
C ASP A 816 20.76 -11.62 -30.26
N ALA A 817 20.53 -10.81 -29.23
CA ALA A 817 20.71 -11.17 -27.82
C ALA A 817 19.81 -12.33 -27.33
N PHE A 818 18.73 -12.65 -28.04
CA PHE A 818 17.79 -13.73 -27.70
C PHE A 818 17.64 -14.74 -28.84
N LEU A 819 18.70 -14.91 -29.65
CA LEU A 819 18.81 -16.01 -30.60
C LEU A 819 18.66 -17.36 -29.89
N GLY A 820 17.94 -18.28 -30.52
CA GLY A 820 17.64 -19.58 -29.93
C GLY A 820 16.70 -19.54 -28.71
N PHE A 821 15.99 -18.43 -28.42
CA PHE A 821 14.96 -18.45 -27.36
C PHE A 821 13.71 -19.25 -27.76
N SER A 822 13.33 -19.22 -29.04
CA SER A 822 12.09 -19.83 -29.53
C SER A 822 12.09 -21.37 -29.41
N TYR A 823 10.91 -21.95 -29.21
CA TYR A 823 10.62 -23.39 -29.22
C TYR A 823 9.11 -23.61 -29.36
N ALA A 824 8.74 -24.61 -30.15
CA ALA A 824 7.45 -25.29 -30.08
C ALA A 824 7.69 -26.81 -30.24
N PRO A 825 6.83 -27.68 -29.70
CA PRO A 825 6.98 -29.12 -29.82
C PRO A 825 6.75 -29.56 -31.27
N THR A 826 7.25 -30.75 -31.62
CA THR A 826 6.85 -31.43 -32.86
C THR A 826 5.56 -32.22 -32.63
N GLU A 827 4.88 -32.65 -33.69
CA GLU A 827 3.65 -33.46 -33.57
C GLU A 827 3.93 -34.87 -32.97
N GLU A 828 5.20 -35.27 -32.83
CA GLU A 828 5.63 -36.50 -32.16
C GLU A 828 5.88 -36.31 -30.64
N ASP A 829 5.89 -35.08 -30.12
CA ASP A 829 6.18 -34.76 -28.71
C ASP A 829 4.94 -34.62 -27.79
N ILE A 830 3.75 -34.48 -28.39
CA ILE A 830 2.48 -34.02 -27.79
C ILE A 830 1.68 -35.18 -27.15
#